data_AF-A0A9E3RQA3-F1
#
_entry.id   AF-A0A9E3RQA3-F1
#
_cell.length_a   1.000
_cell.length_b   1.000
_cell.length_c   1.000
_cell.angle_alpha   90.00
_cell.angle_beta   90.00
_cell.angle_gamma   90.00
#
_symmetry.space_group_name_H-M   'P 1'
#
loop_
_entity.id
_entity.type
_entity.pdbx_description
1 polymer ?
#
loop_
_entity_poly.entity_id
_entity_poly.type
_entity_poly.pdbx_seq_one_letter_code
_entity_poly.pdbx_strand_id
1 'polypeptide(L)'
;MKLFQLLCIVVLSFCSIQLRAQLTDVASASTGYNPSAPFFTFSGNTRLYAESSSRQGYFSERPRQYAFWEFNPTFALFGIPFGVNVLYSTEDDSLRQHINMAALSLDPTILKNYIISRAQAKAEEYLAKYEGVLESAKDSIAMYGDSLAKYNPERLKELEETVRMYDIRGMSAKDVLARRDLLEKAGLLSTFEKVMLWMPRVVVGTSYPSYNEFTLNGIGVNGVDFEWNPGKFYMAFTTGKVLNPIQQYIRYPVNVIKNPDSTIIQPIYGRNLTAFRIGYGRRDDTYFILTAMKAKDDATTQPYDSTKISTDTVPTVSDVTPQENYVVDFEGNVSLFEDRWILRGEVAGSLFTSDTRSSDIQFGDSTNSDVPGIVKDNINLKVSSFIDWSALANTTVNIPETATRFSATARRIGAGFRSLGLLNQRNDYIRYDVRIDQGVFNRQLSVGGFVRRDLDNLISWKRNTTEIFAYGVTLGISPRKLPYIRAMYSPYYQRNDATNDTFKVQNTTSLLSLTTGYAYQLFDVSNNTTLSYTTNTIRSFKAISDFDLSSITLGHSVSFSFPLTVSASVGLIKQNSTIKDFQQINITNIDINANYTLFDVWNLNAGINLANEKNASTRTGFFFGTTVPIWKIAVFDLRAEKNTFSTINTNAGQFLADFNETIVRATLSKSW
;
A
#
# COMPACT_ATOMS: atom_id res chain seq x y z
N MET A 1 -29.33 -18.13 1.12
CA MET A 1 -30.00 -17.11 1.97
C MET A 1 -29.16 -15.83 2.10
N LYS A 2 -27.88 -15.88 2.51
CA LYS A 2 -27.00 -14.69 2.65
C LYS A 2 -26.78 -13.89 1.35
N LEU A 3 -26.63 -14.56 0.20
CA LEU A 3 -26.47 -13.90 -1.11
C LEU A 3 -27.72 -13.08 -1.54
N PHE A 4 -28.91 -13.58 -1.19
CA PHE A 4 -30.18 -12.93 -1.50
C PHE A 4 -30.42 -11.71 -0.59
N GLN A 5 -30.04 -11.79 0.68
CA GLN A 5 -30.04 -10.65 1.60
C GLN A 5 -29.09 -9.53 1.14
N LEU A 6 -27.89 -9.89 0.64
CA LEU A 6 -26.95 -8.94 0.04
C LEU A 6 -27.56 -8.28 -1.21
N LEU A 7 -28.17 -9.04 -2.10
CA LEU A 7 -28.84 -8.53 -3.30
C LEU A 7 -29.99 -7.56 -2.95
N CYS A 8 -30.77 -7.84 -1.91
CA CYS A 8 -31.84 -6.95 -1.44
C CYS A 8 -31.31 -5.63 -0.86
N ILE A 9 -30.23 -5.68 -0.05
CA ILE A 9 -29.57 -4.47 0.48
C ILE A 9 -28.99 -3.63 -0.67
N VAL A 10 -28.45 -4.28 -1.70
CA VAL A 10 -27.93 -3.64 -2.92
C VAL A 10 -29.06 -2.94 -3.69
N VAL A 11 -30.18 -3.63 -3.96
CA VAL A 11 -31.31 -3.01 -4.68
C VAL A 11 -31.89 -1.82 -3.89
N LEU A 12 -31.97 -1.92 -2.54
CA LEU A 12 -32.47 -0.84 -1.70
C LEU A 12 -31.52 0.36 -1.63
N SER A 13 -30.20 0.13 -1.60
CA SER A 13 -29.20 1.22 -1.60
C SER A 13 -29.14 1.93 -2.95
N PHE A 14 -29.23 1.21 -4.08
CA PHE A 14 -29.29 1.83 -5.41
C PHE A 14 -30.61 2.59 -5.65
N CYS A 15 -31.75 2.08 -5.16
CA CYS A 15 -33.06 2.71 -5.34
C CYS A 15 -33.26 3.96 -4.46
N SER A 16 -32.70 3.98 -3.24
CA SER A 16 -32.75 5.14 -2.35
C SER A 16 -31.89 6.32 -2.82
N ILE A 17 -30.82 6.07 -3.58
CA ILE A 17 -29.99 7.13 -4.19
C ILE A 17 -30.75 7.86 -5.32
N GLN A 18 -31.58 7.17 -6.10
CA GLN A 18 -32.39 7.79 -7.15
C GLN A 18 -33.51 8.68 -6.61
N LEU A 19 -34.08 8.36 -5.44
CA LEU A 19 -35.14 9.17 -4.83
C LEU A 19 -34.66 10.58 -4.43
N ARG A 20 -33.34 10.77 -4.25
CA ARG A 20 -32.77 12.05 -3.81
C ARG A 20 -32.39 12.99 -4.95
N ALA A 21 -32.07 12.46 -6.13
CA ALA A 21 -31.80 13.28 -7.32
C ALA A 21 -33.01 14.16 -7.70
N GLN A 22 -34.23 13.72 -7.38
CA GLN A 22 -35.45 14.49 -7.61
C GLN A 22 -35.74 15.56 -6.54
N LEU A 23 -35.13 15.47 -5.36
CA LEU A 23 -35.35 16.44 -4.27
C LEU A 23 -34.35 17.60 -4.28
N THR A 24 -33.19 17.44 -4.91
CA THR A 24 -32.17 18.51 -5.03
C THR A 24 -32.51 19.57 -6.06
N ASP A 25 -33.29 19.26 -7.10
CA ASP A 25 -33.69 20.23 -8.14
C ASP A 25 -34.75 21.24 -7.67
N VAL A 26 -35.42 20.98 -6.54
CA VAL A 26 -36.53 21.84 -6.05
C VAL A 26 -36.03 22.96 -5.11
N ALA A 27 -34.80 22.89 -4.58
CA ALA A 27 -34.32 23.82 -3.56
C ALA A 27 -33.43 24.97 -4.08
N SER A 28 -33.02 24.97 -5.35
CA SER A 28 -32.10 25.97 -5.92
C SER A 28 -32.79 27.18 -6.55
N ALA A 29 -34.11 27.18 -6.65
CA ALA A 29 -34.88 28.26 -7.27
C ALA A 29 -35.67 29.05 -6.22
N SER A 30 -35.06 29.99 -5.49
CA SER A 30 -35.80 31.13 -4.88
C SER A 30 -35.01 32.18 -4.11
N THR A 31 -33.69 32.11 -3.92
CA THR A 31 -32.99 33.19 -3.21
C THR A 31 -31.69 33.59 -3.91
N GLY A 32 -31.58 34.88 -4.26
CA GLY A 32 -30.42 35.52 -4.87
C GLY A 32 -29.23 35.63 -3.91
N TYR A 33 -28.88 34.52 -3.27
CA TYR A 33 -27.71 34.35 -2.43
C TYR A 33 -26.74 33.44 -3.19
N ASN A 34 -25.52 33.92 -3.46
CA ASN A 34 -24.46 33.10 -4.06
C ASN A 34 -23.82 32.25 -2.95
N PRO A 35 -24.18 30.96 -2.78
CA PRO A 35 -23.67 30.18 -1.66
C PRO A 35 -22.34 29.59 -2.10
N SER A 36 -21.27 30.13 -1.55
CA SER A 36 -19.99 29.43 -1.47
C SER A 36 -20.23 28.13 -0.69
N ALA A 37 -20.30 27.02 -1.44
CA ALA A 37 -20.60 25.64 -1.05
C ALA A 37 -22.10 25.28 -0.84
N PRO A 38 -22.60 24.18 -1.45
CA PRO A 38 -23.96 23.68 -1.20
C PRO A 38 -24.17 23.29 0.26
N PHE A 39 -25.37 23.50 0.81
CA PHE A 39 -25.74 23.12 2.18
C PHE A 39 -25.48 21.63 2.48
N PHE A 40 -25.80 20.78 1.51
CA PHE A 40 -25.60 19.35 1.59
C PHE A 40 -25.07 18.83 0.26
N THR A 41 -23.96 18.08 0.29
CA THR A 41 -23.51 17.29 -0.85
C THR A 41 -23.38 15.82 -0.44
N PHE A 42 -23.61 14.93 -1.39
CA PHE A 42 -23.42 13.50 -1.20
C PHE A 42 -22.67 12.96 -2.40
N SER A 43 -21.49 12.42 -2.13
CA SER A 43 -20.64 11.79 -3.12
C SER A 43 -20.15 10.46 -2.57
N GLY A 44 -19.43 9.70 -3.38
CA GLY A 44 -18.76 8.50 -2.90
C GLY A 44 -18.69 7.44 -3.96
N ASN A 45 -18.34 6.23 -3.51
CA ASN A 45 -18.32 5.07 -4.38
C ASN A 45 -18.88 3.84 -3.68
N THR A 46 -19.34 2.90 -4.50
CA THR A 46 -19.68 1.56 -4.07
C THR A 46 -19.17 0.55 -5.09
N ARG A 47 -18.80 -0.63 -4.60
CA ARG A 47 -18.36 -1.76 -5.42
C ARG A 47 -18.91 -3.04 -4.82
N LEU A 48 -19.72 -3.75 -5.60
CA LEU A 48 -20.13 -5.12 -5.32
C LEU A 48 -19.28 -6.05 -6.18
N TYR A 49 -18.65 -7.03 -5.58
CA TYR A 49 -17.87 -8.07 -6.27
C TYR A 49 -18.43 -9.44 -5.93
N ALA A 50 -18.50 -10.32 -6.92
CA ALA A 50 -18.79 -11.73 -6.73
C ALA A 50 -17.91 -12.59 -7.63
N GLU A 51 -17.46 -13.72 -7.10
CA GLU A 51 -16.72 -14.73 -7.85
C GLU A 51 -17.38 -16.10 -7.65
N SER A 52 -17.43 -16.88 -8.72
CA SER A 52 -17.81 -18.28 -8.70
C SER A 52 -16.84 -19.10 -9.53
N SER A 53 -16.25 -20.12 -8.92
CA SER A 53 -15.39 -21.09 -9.58
C SER A 53 -15.98 -22.50 -9.60
N SER A 54 -15.79 -23.21 -10.72
CA SER A 54 -16.12 -24.62 -10.85
C SER A 54 -15.28 -25.53 -9.94
N ARG A 55 -14.20 -24.99 -9.33
CA ARG A 55 -13.30 -25.71 -8.44
C ARG A 55 -12.71 -24.81 -7.36
N GLN A 56 -12.35 -25.36 -6.20
CA GLN A 56 -11.50 -24.67 -5.23
C GLN A 56 -10.05 -24.93 -5.59
N GLY A 57 -9.24 -23.87 -5.73
CA GLY A 57 -7.80 -24.03 -5.97
C GLY A 57 -7.17 -24.91 -4.88
N TYR A 58 -6.19 -25.72 -5.25
CA TYR A 58 -5.45 -26.51 -4.27
C TYR A 58 -4.80 -25.60 -3.23
N PHE A 59 -4.93 -25.94 -1.95
CA PHE A 59 -4.47 -25.13 -0.82
C PHE A 59 -5.06 -23.71 -0.76
N SER A 60 -6.09 -23.41 -1.57
CA SER A 60 -6.77 -22.12 -1.51
C SER A 60 -7.64 -22.07 -0.27
N GLU A 61 -7.31 -21.13 0.60
CA GLU A 61 -8.12 -20.78 1.76
C GLU A 61 -9.39 -19.99 1.41
N ARG A 62 -9.53 -19.55 0.14
CA ARG A 62 -10.72 -18.86 -0.35
C ARG A 62 -11.78 -19.86 -0.79
N PRO A 63 -13.05 -19.66 -0.40
CA PRO A 63 -14.12 -20.51 -0.85
C PRO A 63 -14.35 -20.35 -2.36
N ARG A 64 -14.91 -21.39 -2.98
CA ARG A 64 -15.24 -21.40 -4.43
C ARG A 64 -16.15 -20.27 -4.88
N GLN A 65 -16.97 -19.79 -3.96
CA GLN A 65 -17.95 -18.76 -4.18
C GLN A 65 -17.86 -17.78 -3.02
N TYR A 66 -17.64 -16.52 -3.35
CA TYR A 66 -17.65 -15.44 -2.38
C TYR A 66 -18.09 -14.15 -3.04
N ALA A 67 -18.54 -13.23 -2.20
CA ALA A 67 -18.87 -11.89 -2.59
C ALA A 67 -18.44 -10.91 -1.50
N PHE A 68 -18.14 -9.68 -1.91
CA PHE A 68 -17.97 -8.59 -0.98
C PHE A 68 -18.59 -7.32 -1.52
N TRP A 69 -18.92 -6.42 -0.60
CA TRP A 69 -19.50 -5.12 -0.86
C TRP A 69 -18.69 -4.05 -0.15
N GLU A 70 -18.15 -3.14 -0.95
CA GLU A 70 -17.52 -1.90 -0.50
C GLU A 70 -18.52 -0.76 -0.68
N PHE A 71 -18.73 0.02 0.38
CA PHE A 71 -19.61 1.18 0.37
C PHE A 71 -18.94 2.34 1.11
N ASN A 72 -18.53 3.34 0.33
CA ASN A 72 -17.72 4.45 0.81
C ASN A 72 -18.41 5.81 0.49
N PRO A 73 -19.56 6.12 1.10
CA PRO A 73 -20.20 7.42 0.91
C PRO A 73 -19.43 8.52 1.63
N THR A 74 -19.47 9.72 1.09
CA THR A 74 -19.08 10.97 1.73
C THR A 74 -20.26 11.93 1.70
N PHE A 75 -20.70 12.41 2.85
CA PHE A 75 -21.69 13.48 2.92
C PHE A 75 -21.02 14.75 3.41
N ALA A 76 -21.22 15.87 2.71
CA ALA A 76 -20.79 17.17 3.20
C ALA A 76 -21.98 17.95 3.78
N LEU A 77 -21.84 18.44 5.00
CA LEU A 77 -22.78 19.37 5.63
C LEU A 77 -22.08 20.72 5.80
N PHE A 78 -22.60 21.78 5.18
CA PHE A 78 -21.95 23.09 5.16
C PHE A 78 -20.48 23.05 4.71
N GLY A 79 -20.17 22.18 3.73
CA GLY A 79 -18.80 21.97 3.23
C GLY A 79 -17.93 21.03 4.08
N ILE A 80 -18.43 20.46 5.20
CA ILE A 80 -17.68 19.50 6.04
C ILE A 80 -17.86 18.08 5.53
N PRO A 81 -16.81 17.43 5.00
CA PRO A 81 -16.91 16.06 4.53
C PRO A 81 -16.87 15.07 5.69
N PHE A 82 -17.91 14.25 5.79
CA PHE A 82 -17.96 13.06 6.64
C PHE A 82 -17.93 11.82 5.75
N GLY A 83 -16.92 10.98 5.90
CA GLY A 83 -16.80 9.72 5.20
C GLY A 83 -17.36 8.56 6.01
N VAL A 84 -18.02 7.62 5.35
CA VAL A 84 -18.27 6.29 5.90
C VAL A 84 -17.52 5.30 5.02
N ASN A 85 -16.87 4.30 5.60
CA ASN A 85 -16.23 3.21 4.87
C ASN A 85 -16.76 1.89 5.42
N VAL A 86 -17.38 1.09 4.57
CA VAL A 86 -17.92 -0.23 4.92
C VAL A 86 -17.36 -1.27 3.95
N LEU A 87 -16.80 -2.35 4.50
CA LEU A 87 -16.52 -3.58 3.77
C LEU A 87 -17.30 -4.71 4.42
N TYR A 88 -18.14 -5.36 3.63
CA TYR A 88 -18.85 -6.58 4.01
C TYR A 88 -18.45 -7.70 3.07
N SER A 89 -17.79 -8.74 3.56
CA SER A 89 -17.37 -9.93 2.81
C SER A 89 -18.03 -11.19 3.37
N THR A 90 -18.46 -12.08 2.47
CA THR A 90 -18.93 -13.42 2.83
C THR A 90 -17.80 -14.38 3.21
N GLU A 91 -16.54 -13.96 3.02
CA GLU A 91 -15.35 -14.72 3.43
C GLU A 91 -15.05 -14.60 4.92
N ASP A 92 -15.77 -13.72 5.64
CA ASP A 92 -15.63 -13.56 7.07
C ASP A 92 -16.02 -14.84 7.83
N ASP A 93 -15.11 -15.32 8.66
CA ASP A 93 -15.22 -16.57 9.42
C ASP A 93 -14.72 -16.34 10.86
N SER A 94 -15.42 -16.91 11.84
CA SER A 94 -15.05 -16.90 13.26
C SER A 94 -13.70 -17.57 13.57
N LEU A 95 -13.21 -18.40 12.64
CA LEU A 95 -11.94 -19.09 12.75
C LEU A 95 -10.74 -18.25 12.26
N ARG A 96 -10.99 -17.03 11.78
CA ARG A 96 -10.00 -16.10 11.23
C ARG A 96 -10.18 -14.71 11.83
N GLN A 97 -9.20 -13.83 11.61
CA GLN A 97 -9.37 -12.43 11.96
C GLN A 97 -10.45 -11.81 11.07
N HIS A 98 -11.34 -11.02 11.67
CA HIS A 98 -12.47 -10.43 10.96
C HIS A 98 -12.04 -9.56 9.78
N ILE A 99 -12.69 -9.77 8.64
CA ILE A 99 -12.47 -8.99 7.40
C ILE A 99 -13.46 -7.82 7.31
N ASN A 100 -14.65 -8.00 7.89
CA ASN A 100 -15.71 -7.01 7.88
C ASN A 100 -15.29 -5.77 8.66
N MET A 101 -15.47 -4.59 8.06
CA MET A 101 -15.09 -3.32 8.68
C MET A 101 -16.13 -2.26 8.43
N ALA A 102 -16.27 -1.36 9.40
CA ALA A 102 -17.07 -0.16 9.30
C ALA A 102 -16.31 0.97 10.00
N ALA A 103 -16.27 2.14 9.37
CA ALA A 103 -15.68 3.34 9.95
C ALA A 103 -16.45 4.59 9.55
N LEU A 104 -16.57 5.53 10.48
CA LEU A 104 -17.03 6.89 10.25
C LEU A 104 -15.83 7.82 10.43
N SER A 105 -15.58 8.70 9.47
CA SER A 105 -14.47 9.64 9.50
C SER A 105 -14.91 11.07 9.27
N LEU A 106 -14.28 11.98 10.00
CA LEU A 106 -14.20 13.40 9.70
C LEU A 106 -12.74 13.68 9.32
N ASP A 107 -12.49 14.06 8.06
CA ASP A 107 -11.13 14.30 7.58
C ASP A 107 -11.01 15.67 6.90
N PRO A 108 -10.39 16.68 7.55
CA PRO A 108 -10.19 18.00 6.97
C PRO A 108 -9.26 18.00 5.75
N THR A 109 -8.52 16.92 5.51
CA THR A 109 -7.69 16.76 4.29
C THR A 109 -8.55 16.71 3.04
N ILE A 110 -9.74 16.09 3.13
CA ILE A 110 -10.71 16.08 2.03
C ILE A 110 -11.16 17.52 1.72
N LEU A 111 -11.39 18.33 2.75
CA LEU A 111 -11.73 19.75 2.60
C LEU A 111 -10.58 20.55 1.97
N LYS A 112 -9.32 20.32 2.40
CA LYS A 112 -8.13 20.97 1.79
C LYS A 112 -8.08 20.71 0.28
N ASN A 113 -8.26 19.46 -0.12
CA ASN A 113 -8.24 19.08 -1.54
C ASN A 113 -9.35 19.77 -2.33
N TYR A 114 -10.57 19.83 -1.77
CA TYR A 114 -11.68 20.55 -2.40
C TYR A 114 -11.40 22.05 -2.57
N ILE A 115 -10.85 22.70 -1.54
CA ILE A 115 -10.46 24.12 -1.60
C ILE A 115 -9.41 24.34 -2.70
N ILE A 116 -8.39 23.49 -2.79
CA ILE A 116 -7.34 23.60 -3.83
C ILE A 116 -7.95 23.45 -5.23
N SER A 117 -8.78 22.44 -5.46
CA SER A 117 -9.40 22.24 -6.76
C SER A 117 -10.27 23.43 -7.18
N ARG A 118 -11.05 24.00 -6.26
CA ARG A 118 -11.81 25.24 -6.51
C ARG A 118 -10.88 26.42 -6.81
N ALA A 119 -9.81 26.55 -6.03
CA ALA A 119 -8.86 27.64 -6.13
C ALA A 119 -8.09 27.59 -7.47
N GLN A 120 -7.64 26.41 -7.88
CA GLN A 120 -6.99 26.16 -9.16
C GLN A 120 -7.94 26.41 -10.33
N ALA A 121 -9.17 25.89 -10.28
CA ALA A 121 -10.15 26.12 -11.34
C ALA A 121 -10.44 27.62 -11.54
N LYS A 122 -10.66 28.37 -10.45
CA LYS A 122 -10.88 29.83 -10.51
C LYS A 122 -9.63 30.58 -11.00
N ALA A 123 -8.44 30.13 -10.61
CA ALA A 123 -7.18 30.71 -11.07
C ALA A 123 -6.94 30.46 -12.57
N GLU A 124 -7.22 29.25 -13.05
CA GLU A 124 -7.13 28.92 -14.47
C GLU A 124 -8.13 29.72 -15.31
N GLU A 125 -9.40 29.81 -14.86
CA GLU A 125 -10.42 30.63 -15.52
C GLU A 125 -9.99 32.11 -15.60
N TYR A 126 -9.48 32.67 -14.50
CA TYR A 126 -9.00 34.05 -14.46
C TYR A 126 -7.78 34.24 -15.35
N LEU A 127 -6.76 33.39 -15.25
CA LEU A 127 -5.52 33.53 -16.00
C LEU A 127 -5.70 33.28 -17.50
N ALA A 128 -6.65 32.43 -17.90
CA ALA A 128 -7.03 32.25 -19.30
C ALA A 128 -7.59 33.55 -19.91
N LYS A 129 -8.26 34.38 -19.09
CA LYS A 129 -8.77 35.70 -19.52
C LYS A 129 -7.66 36.76 -19.65
N TYR A 130 -6.52 36.58 -18.98
CA TYR A 130 -5.43 37.57 -18.86
C TYR A 130 -4.08 36.99 -19.28
N GLU A 131 -4.07 36.17 -20.33
CA GLU A 131 -2.88 35.48 -20.82
C GLU A 131 -1.74 36.47 -21.16
N GLY A 132 -0.53 36.22 -20.62
CA GLY A 132 0.66 37.04 -20.87
C GLY A 132 0.84 38.30 -20.00
N VAL A 133 -0.08 38.59 -19.06
CA VAL A 133 -0.04 39.83 -18.25
C VAL A 133 0.76 39.69 -16.94
N LEU A 134 1.18 38.48 -16.56
CA LEU A 134 1.80 38.25 -15.25
C LEU A 134 3.13 39.00 -15.03
N GLU A 135 4.04 38.90 -15.99
CA GLU A 135 5.39 39.43 -15.86
C GLU A 135 5.36 40.96 -15.88
N SER A 136 4.55 41.52 -16.79
CA SER A 136 4.27 42.95 -16.82
C SER A 136 3.52 43.45 -15.58
N ALA A 137 2.68 42.64 -14.95
CA ALA A 137 1.99 43.01 -13.72
C ALA A 137 2.93 43.10 -12.51
N LYS A 138 3.84 42.13 -12.35
CA LYS A 138 4.84 42.16 -11.26
C LYS A 138 5.76 43.37 -11.40
N ASP A 139 6.23 43.65 -12.61
CA ASP A 139 7.11 44.78 -12.90
C ASP A 139 6.40 46.14 -12.70
N SER A 140 5.13 46.24 -13.14
CA SER A 140 4.34 47.45 -13.01
C SER A 140 4.04 47.81 -11.54
N ILE A 141 3.74 46.82 -10.71
CA ILE A 141 3.53 47.02 -9.26
C ILE A 141 4.84 47.44 -8.61
N ALA A 142 5.96 46.77 -8.93
CA ALA A 142 7.27 47.07 -8.35
C ALA A 142 7.79 48.47 -8.72
N MET A 143 7.54 48.94 -9.95
CA MET A 143 8.02 50.24 -10.43
C MET A 143 7.08 51.40 -10.11
N TYR A 144 5.76 51.18 -10.12
CA TYR A 144 4.78 52.27 -10.10
C TYR A 144 3.71 52.13 -9.02
N GLY A 145 3.82 51.20 -8.07
CA GLY A 145 2.81 50.92 -7.05
C GLY A 145 2.26 52.17 -6.32
N ASP A 146 3.15 53.02 -5.81
CA ASP A 146 2.75 54.25 -5.09
C ASP A 146 2.06 55.28 -5.99
N SER A 147 2.49 55.36 -7.26
CA SER A 147 1.88 56.25 -8.25
C SER A 147 0.52 55.73 -8.72
N LEU A 148 0.39 54.42 -8.93
CA LEU A 148 -0.86 53.77 -9.30
C LEU A 148 -1.88 53.89 -8.17
N ALA A 149 -1.47 53.73 -6.90
CA ALA A 149 -2.34 53.93 -5.76
C ALA A 149 -2.96 55.35 -5.71
N LYS A 150 -2.22 56.36 -6.20
CA LYS A 150 -2.64 57.76 -6.18
C LYS A 150 -3.42 58.20 -7.42
N TYR A 151 -3.05 57.72 -8.60
CA TYR A 151 -3.57 58.21 -9.89
C TYR A 151 -4.47 57.22 -10.63
N ASN A 152 -4.32 55.91 -10.41
CA ASN A 152 -5.16 54.89 -11.03
C ASN A 152 -5.33 53.66 -10.12
N PRO A 153 -6.12 53.80 -9.04
CA PRO A 153 -6.27 52.75 -8.03
C PRO A 153 -6.96 51.50 -8.58
N GLU A 154 -7.81 51.64 -9.60
CA GLU A 154 -8.48 50.50 -10.24
C GLU A 154 -7.49 49.59 -10.97
N ARG A 155 -6.54 50.19 -11.71
CA ARG A 155 -5.51 49.41 -12.41
C ARG A 155 -4.57 48.71 -11.43
N LEU A 156 -4.22 49.34 -10.31
CA LEU A 156 -3.43 48.69 -9.25
C LEU A 156 -4.15 47.43 -8.73
N LYS A 157 -5.45 47.56 -8.44
CA LYS A 157 -6.27 46.46 -7.91
C LYS A 157 -6.32 45.26 -8.87
N GLU A 158 -6.46 45.51 -10.17
CA GLU A 158 -6.48 44.47 -11.21
C GLU A 158 -5.13 43.72 -11.33
N LEU A 159 -4.01 44.45 -11.25
CA LEU A 159 -2.67 43.86 -11.28
C LEU A 159 -2.41 43.04 -10.01
N GLU A 160 -2.80 43.56 -8.84
CA GLU A 160 -2.70 42.82 -7.58
C GLU A 160 -3.55 41.53 -7.60
N GLU A 161 -4.78 41.57 -8.13
CA GLU A 161 -5.62 40.39 -8.28
C GLU A 161 -4.98 39.36 -9.24
N THR A 162 -4.36 39.81 -10.33
CA THR A 162 -3.65 38.94 -11.28
C THR A 162 -2.47 38.22 -10.64
N VAL A 163 -1.65 38.94 -9.85
CA VAL A 163 -0.54 38.34 -9.09
C VAL A 163 -1.07 37.34 -8.05
N ARG A 164 -2.15 37.69 -7.32
CA ARG A 164 -2.79 36.80 -6.34
C ARG A 164 -3.32 35.51 -6.96
N MET A 165 -3.98 35.56 -8.12
CA MET A 165 -4.51 34.37 -8.79
C MET A 165 -3.39 33.48 -9.34
N TYR A 166 -2.29 34.07 -9.80
CA TYR A 166 -1.09 33.30 -10.17
C TYR A 166 -0.47 32.57 -8.97
N ASP A 167 -0.36 33.26 -7.83
CA ASP A 167 0.14 32.65 -6.60
C ASP A 167 -0.76 31.51 -6.12
N ILE A 168 -2.08 31.58 -6.39
CA ILE A 168 -3.04 30.50 -6.11
C ILE A 168 -2.84 29.30 -7.03
N ARG A 169 -2.61 29.51 -8.34
CA ARG A 169 -2.43 28.42 -9.32
C ARG A 169 -1.28 27.49 -8.95
N GLY A 170 -0.19 28.05 -8.40
CA GLY A 170 0.97 27.29 -7.95
C GLY A 170 0.84 26.67 -6.56
N MET A 171 -0.30 26.82 -5.87
CA MET A 171 -0.46 26.30 -4.50
C MET A 171 -0.55 24.78 -4.48
N SER A 172 0.18 24.20 -3.54
CA SER A 172 0.04 22.81 -3.11
C SER A 172 -0.89 22.71 -1.89
N ALA A 173 -1.25 21.49 -1.49
CA ALA A 173 -1.99 21.25 -0.25
C ALA A 173 -1.27 21.76 1.01
N LYS A 174 0.07 21.85 0.96
CA LYS A 174 0.90 22.37 2.05
C LYS A 174 0.71 23.89 2.24
N ASP A 175 0.31 24.59 1.17
CA ASP A 175 0.19 26.05 1.15
C ASP A 175 -1.18 26.56 1.60
N VAL A 176 -2.21 25.70 1.58
CA VAL A 176 -3.62 26.08 1.91
C VAL A 176 -3.72 26.72 3.29
N LEU A 177 -3.07 26.12 4.30
CA LEU A 177 -3.05 26.66 5.65
C LEU A 177 -2.22 27.94 5.76
N ALA A 178 -1.11 28.03 5.02
CA ALA A 178 -0.20 29.17 5.07
C ALA A 178 -0.76 30.40 4.33
N ARG A 179 -1.57 30.19 3.29
CA ARG A 179 -2.15 31.24 2.44
C ARG A 179 -3.66 31.40 2.63
N ARG A 180 -4.20 30.93 3.76
CA ARG A 180 -5.63 31.00 4.08
C ARG A 180 -6.23 32.40 3.94
N ASP A 181 -5.49 33.43 4.34
CA ASP A 181 -5.98 34.82 4.32
C ASP A 181 -6.02 35.35 2.88
N LEU A 182 -5.16 34.83 2.00
CA LEU A 182 -5.21 35.09 0.55
C LEU A 182 -6.42 34.38 -0.06
N LEU A 183 -6.68 33.12 0.29
CA LEU A 183 -7.84 32.36 -0.18
C LEU A 183 -9.17 32.97 0.28
N GLU A 184 -9.24 33.46 1.52
CA GLU A 184 -10.40 34.17 2.06
C GLU A 184 -10.65 35.48 1.29
N LYS A 185 -9.62 36.30 1.09
CA LYS A 185 -9.71 37.54 0.30
C LYS A 185 -10.11 37.29 -1.15
N ALA A 186 -9.75 36.14 -1.72
CA ALA A 186 -10.15 35.72 -3.06
C ALA A 186 -11.56 35.10 -3.13
N GLY A 187 -12.27 34.99 -1.99
CA GLY A 187 -13.58 34.36 -1.89
C GLY A 187 -13.57 32.85 -2.15
N LEU A 188 -12.43 32.20 -1.95
CA LEU A 188 -12.19 30.78 -2.19
C LEU A 188 -12.25 29.93 -0.91
N LEU A 189 -12.28 30.59 0.24
CA LEU A 189 -12.36 30.00 1.57
C LEU A 189 -13.43 30.71 2.39
N SER A 190 -14.44 29.99 2.85
CA SER A 190 -15.45 30.55 3.77
C SER A 190 -14.92 30.65 5.21
N THR A 191 -15.51 31.51 6.03
CA THR A 191 -15.17 31.64 7.46
C THR A 191 -15.33 30.31 8.21
N PHE A 192 -16.32 29.50 7.82
CA PHE A 192 -16.56 28.20 8.43
C PHE A 192 -15.54 27.15 7.95
N GLU A 193 -15.22 27.11 6.64
CA GLU A 193 -14.16 26.26 6.11
C GLU A 193 -12.80 26.57 6.75
N LYS A 194 -12.53 27.85 7.04
CA LYS A 194 -11.34 28.29 7.78
C LYS A 194 -11.26 27.68 9.18
N VAL A 195 -12.39 27.61 9.91
CA VAL A 195 -12.46 26.93 11.22
C VAL A 195 -12.27 25.42 11.05
N MET A 196 -12.88 24.83 10.02
CA MET A 196 -12.78 23.40 9.76
C MET A 196 -11.38 22.93 9.36
N LEU A 197 -10.59 23.77 8.70
CA LEU A 197 -9.18 23.50 8.42
C LEU A 197 -8.33 23.34 9.69
N TRP A 198 -8.81 23.85 10.83
CA TRP A 198 -8.20 23.68 12.15
C TRP A 198 -8.76 22.49 12.92
N MET A 199 -9.84 21.86 12.47
CA MET A 199 -10.42 20.72 13.17
C MET A 199 -9.51 19.49 13.05
N PRO A 200 -9.49 18.62 14.06
CA PRO A 200 -8.78 17.37 14.00
C PRO A 200 -9.44 16.40 13.01
N ARG A 201 -8.63 15.52 12.42
CA ARG A 201 -9.12 14.29 11.80
C ARG A 201 -9.57 13.35 12.91
N VAL A 202 -10.78 12.81 12.78
CA VAL A 202 -11.34 11.84 13.72
C VAL A 202 -11.92 10.67 12.95
N VAL A 203 -11.57 9.46 13.33
CA VAL A 203 -12.14 8.22 12.80
C VAL A 203 -12.63 7.37 13.95
N VAL A 204 -13.84 6.85 13.82
CA VAL A 204 -14.45 5.90 14.75
C VAL A 204 -14.79 4.63 13.97
N GLY A 205 -14.35 3.47 14.47
CA GLY A 205 -14.42 2.18 13.78
C GLY A 205 -13.04 1.70 13.35
N THR A 206 -12.94 0.97 12.25
CA THR A 206 -11.65 0.43 11.78
C THR A 206 -10.82 1.50 11.06
N SER A 207 -9.68 1.86 11.63
CA SER A 207 -8.67 2.74 11.03
C SER A 207 -7.34 2.02 10.83
N TYR A 208 -6.48 2.55 9.96
CA TYR A 208 -5.14 2.02 9.71
C TYR A 208 -4.10 3.11 9.98
N PRO A 209 -3.86 3.46 11.26
CA PRO A 209 -2.90 4.49 11.62
C PRO A 209 -1.50 4.12 11.13
N SER A 210 -0.78 5.12 10.60
CA SER A 210 0.63 5.01 10.25
C SER A 210 1.40 6.12 10.94
N TYR A 211 2.02 5.78 12.06
CA TYR A 211 2.73 6.71 12.91
C TYR A 211 4.19 6.82 12.47
N ASN A 212 4.96 5.74 12.58
CA ASN A 212 6.39 5.67 12.23
C ASN A 212 6.81 4.23 11.88
N GLU A 213 8.09 3.98 11.62
CA GLU A 213 8.55 2.65 11.20
C GLU A 213 8.67 1.65 12.35
N PHE A 214 8.95 2.09 13.58
CA PHE A 214 9.24 1.21 14.71
C PHE A 214 8.14 1.08 15.77
N THR A 215 7.04 1.84 15.73
CA THR A 215 5.92 1.75 16.70
C THR A 215 4.64 1.19 16.08
N LEU A 216 3.89 1.99 15.33
CA LEU A 216 2.56 1.67 14.82
C LEU A 216 2.50 1.99 13.33
N ASN A 217 2.37 0.97 12.49
CA ASN A 217 2.38 1.17 11.04
C ASN A 217 1.42 0.22 10.31
N GLY A 218 0.29 0.76 9.85
CA GLY A 218 -0.58 0.11 8.88
C GLY A 218 -1.36 -1.09 9.40
N ILE A 219 -1.44 -1.28 10.72
CA ILE A 219 -2.26 -2.32 11.33
C ILE A 219 -3.69 -1.82 11.48
N GLY A 220 -4.68 -2.69 11.33
CA GLY A 220 -6.08 -2.34 11.55
C GLY A 220 -6.36 -2.14 13.04
N VAL A 221 -6.86 -0.97 13.43
CA VAL A 221 -7.32 -0.67 14.79
C VAL A 221 -8.81 -0.38 14.74
N ASN A 222 -9.62 -1.25 15.33
CA ASN A 222 -11.04 -1.00 15.51
C ASN A 222 -11.27 -0.23 16.82
N GLY A 223 -11.50 1.08 16.71
CA GLY A 223 -11.67 1.97 17.85
C GLY A 223 -11.74 3.45 17.43
N VAL A 224 -10.92 4.29 18.07
CA VAL A 224 -10.86 5.73 17.79
C VAL A 224 -9.47 6.10 17.33
N ASP A 225 -9.41 6.90 16.28
CA ASP A 225 -8.18 7.48 15.75
C ASP A 225 -8.36 8.99 15.56
N PHE A 226 -7.41 9.75 16.06
CA PHE A 226 -7.44 11.20 16.17
C PHE A 226 -6.10 11.76 15.71
N GLU A 227 -6.13 12.78 14.87
CA GLU A 227 -4.92 13.47 14.42
C GLU A 227 -5.17 14.97 14.27
N TRP A 228 -4.29 15.78 14.85
CA TRP A 228 -4.41 17.23 14.85
C TRP A 228 -3.05 17.87 14.61
N ASN A 229 -2.95 18.74 13.60
CA ASN A 229 -1.74 19.50 13.30
C ASN A 229 -2.03 21.02 13.23
N PRO A 230 -2.35 21.67 14.38
CA PRO A 230 -2.62 23.10 14.41
C PRO A 230 -1.32 23.90 14.23
N GLY A 231 -1.14 24.47 13.03
CA GLY A 231 -0.03 25.35 12.71
C GLY A 231 1.31 24.62 12.59
N LYS A 232 2.08 24.60 13.69
CA LYS A 232 3.36 23.88 13.83
C LYS A 232 3.32 22.85 14.95
N PHE A 233 2.22 22.71 15.69
CA PHE A 233 2.10 21.66 16.69
C PHE A 233 1.46 20.45 16.07
N TYR A 234 1.90 19.27 16.47
CA TYR A 234 1.34 18.01 16.01
C TYR A 234 0.96 17.15 17.21
N MET A 235 -0.22 16.55 17.17
CA MET A 235 -0.59 15.49 18.08
C MET A 235 -1.49 14.47 17.40
N ALA A 236 -1.35 13.21 17.80
CA ALA A 236 -2.21 12.14 17.34
C ALA A 236 -2.47 11.15 18.47
N PHE A 237 -3.60 10.48 18.41
CA PHE A 237 -3.99 9.46 19.38
C PHE A 237 -4.78 8.36 18.68
N THR A 238 -4.42 7.11 18.92
CA THR A 238 -5.19 5.97 18.44
C THR A 238 -5.40 4.99 19.58
N THR A 239 -6.62 4.49 19.76
CA THR A 239 -6.91 3.43 20.72
C THR A 239 -7.98 2.49 20.19
N GLY A 240 -7.83 1.19 20.43
CA GLY A 240 -8.82 0.21 20.00
C GLY A 240 -8.31 -1.23 20.01
N LYS A 241 -9.15 -2.13 19.49
CA LYS A 241 -8.83 -3.54 19.34
C LYS A 241 -8.14 -3.79 17.99
N VAL A 242 -7.02 -4.50 18.02
CA VAL A 242 -6.20 -4.83 16.86
C VAL A 242 -6.37 -6.29 16.45
N LEU A 243 -6.53 -7.18 17.44
CA LEU A 243 -6.80 -8.60 17.21
C LEU A 243 -8.06 -9.01 17.96
N ASN A 244 -8.91 -9.77 17.29
CA ASN A 244 -9.99 -10.48 17.93
C ASN A 244 -9.50 -11.82 18.45
N PRO A 245 -10.02 -12.28 19.60
CA PRO A 245 -9.65 -13.59 20.11
C PRO A 245 -10.15 -14.69 19.17
N ILE A 246 -9.27 -15.64 18.86
CA ILE A 246 -9.61 -16.85 18.11
C ILE A 246 -9.39 -18.03 19.04
N GLN A 247 -10.48 -18.77 19.29
CA GLN A 247 -10.41 -20.00 20.07
C GLN A 247 -9.86 -21.13 19.19
N GLN A 248 -9.13 -22.05 19.82
CA GLN A 248 -8.66 -23.24 19.12
C GLN A 248 -9.86 -24.06 18.61
N TYR A 249 -9.80 -24.45 17.33
CA TYR A 249 -10.75 -25.37 16.74
C TYR A 249 -9.99 -26.46 15.98
N ILE A 250 -10.33 -27.73 16.24
CA ILE A 250 -9.83 -28.87 15.46
C ILE A 250 -10.91 -29.24 14.46
N ARG A 251 -10.65 -29.01 13.17
CA ARG A 251 -11.52 -29.48 12.11
C ARG A 251 -11.20 -30.96 11.82
N TYR A 252 -11.92 -31.89 12.46
CA TYR A 252 -11.86 -33.30 12.10
C TYR A 252 -12.71 -33.56 10.85
N PRO A 253 -12.16 -34.10 9.74
CA PRO A 253 -12.99 -34.72 8.73
C PRO A 253 -13.46 -36.10 9.22
N VAL A 254 -14.77 -36.35 9.12
CA VAL A 254 -15.31 -37.71 9.17
C VAL A 254 -14.76 -38.46 7.93
N ASN A 255 -13.87 -39.43 8.16
CA ASN A 255 -13.14 -40.28 7.18
C ASN A 255 -11.77 -39.75 6.70
N VAL A 256 -10.74 -40.02 7.52
CA VAL A 256 -9.31 -39.73 7.31
C VAL A 256 -8.72 -40.35 6.03
N ILE A 257 -9.34 -41.38 5.46
CA ILE A 257 -8.83 -42.08 4.27
C ILE A 257 -9.19 -41.36 2.96
N LYS A 258 -10.12 -40.39 2.98
CA LYS A 258 -10.54 -39.64 1.77
C LYS A 258 -10.25 -38.14 1.78
N ASN A 259 -9.93 -37.52 2.93
CA ASN A 259 -9.60 -36.09 3.04
C ASN A 259 -8.54 -35.86 4.13
N PRO A 260 -7.29 -35.46 3.79
CA PRO A 260 -6.21 -35.24 4.77
C PRO A 260 -6.27 -33.87 5.48
N ASP A 261 -7.34 -33.09 5.32
CA ASP A 261 -7.39 -31.68 5.74
C ASP A 261 -7.81 -31.48 7.20
N SER A 262 -7.08 -32.07 8.15
CA SER A 262 -7.16 -31.63 9.55
C SER A 262 -6.33 -30.35 9.73
N THR A 263 -6.99 -29.19 9.72
CA THR A 263 -6.35 -27.92 10.06
C THR A 263 -6.46 -27.67 11.57
N ILE A 264 -5.31 -27.57 12.24
CA ILE A 264 -5.21 -27.10 13.62
C ILE A 264 -5.12 -25.58 13.55
N ILE A 265 -6.13 -24.89 14.04
CA ILE A 265 -6.09 -23.43 14.16
C ILE A 265 -5.45 -23.08 15.49
N GLN A 266 -4.32 -22.38 15.41
CA GLN A 266 -3.62 -21.90 16.60
C GLN A 266 -4.45 -20.80 17.26
N PRO A 267 -4.61 -20.85 18.58
CA PRO A 267 -5.32 -19.81 19.31
C PRO A 267 -4.65 -18.43 19.23
N ILE A 268 -5.44 -17.36 19.31
CA ILE A 268 -4.96 -15.97 19.35
C ILE A 268 -5.70 -15.22 20.46
N TYR A 269 -4.99 -14.48 21.30
CA TYR A 269 -5.61 -13.59 22.29
C TYR A 269 -6.16 -12.32 21.64
N GLY A 270 -7.22 -11.77 22.22
CA GLY A 270 -7.67 -10.43 21.84
C GLY A 270 -6.60 -9.40 22.23
N ARG A 271 -6.28 -8.45 21.34
CA ARG A 271 -5.25 -7.43 21.58
C ARG A 271 -5.82 -6.04 21.51
N ASN A 272 -5.56 -5.24 22.55
CA ASN A 272 -5.85 -3.81 22.54
C ASN A 272 -4.54 -3.03 22.37
N LEU A 273 -4.63 -1.90 21.69
CA LEU A 273 -3.50 -0.99 21.47
C LEU A 273 -3.94 0.44 21.75
N THR A 274 -3.03 1.22 22.33
CA THR A 274 -3.16 2.66 22.50
C THR A 274 -1.84 3.31 22.13
N ALA A 275 -1.88 4.32 21.27
CA ALA A 275 -0.72 5.07 20.84
C ALA A 275 -1.01 6.57 20.92
N PHE A 276 0.01 7.34 21.26
CA PHE A 276 -0.03 8.79 21.36
C PHE A 276 1.19 9.39 20.66
N ARG A 277 1.00 10.52 19.99
CA ARG A 277 2.07 11.31 19.38
C ARG A 277 1.95 12.75 19.80
N ILE A 278 3.09 13.38 20.00
CA ILE A 278 3.22 14.82 20.15
C ILE A 278 4.48 15.29 19.44
N GLY A 279 4.40 16.43 18.77
CA GLY A 279 5.55 16.94 18.04
C GLY A 279 5.41 18.40 17.62
N TYR A 280 6.47 18.88 16.98
CA TYR A 280 6.55 20.21 16.43
C TYR A 280 7.03 20.12 14.98
N GLY A 281 6.36 20.83 14.07
CA GLY A 281 6.59 20.83 12.64
C GLY A 281 5.41 20.29 11.83
N ARG A 282 5.60 20.20 10.53
CA ARG A 282 4.61 19.67 9.58
C ARG A 282 5.11 18.34 9.04
N ARG A 283 4.26 17.31 8.99
CA ARG A 283 4.65 15.96 8.53
C ARG A 283 5.28 15.94 7.13
N ASP A 284 4.96 16.92 6.29
CA ASP A 284 5.46 17.03 4.92
C ASP A 284 6.68 17.97 4.74
N ASP A 285 7.28 18.43 5.84
CA ASP A 285 8.43 19.35 5.87
C ASP A 285 9.30 18.99 7.09
N THR A 286 9.90 19.97 7.77
CA THR A 286 10.68 19.75 8.98
C THR A 286 9.77 19.48 10.18
N TYR A 287 10.05 18.40 10.91
CA TYR A 287 9.34 18.04 12.14
C TYR A 287 10.19 17.23 13.11
N PHE A 288 9.79 17.26 14.38
CA PHE A 288 10.26 16.40 15.46
C PHE A 288 9.05 15.86 16.21
N ILE A 289 8.93 14.54 16.32
CA ILE A 289 7.77 13.88 16.91
C ILE A 289 8.24 12.83 17.91
N LEU A 290 7.65 12.86 19.10
CA LEU A 290 7.70 11.79 20.09
C LEU A 290 6.44 10.95 19.98
N THR A 291 6.61 9.63 19.94
CA THR A 291 5.53 8.65 19.89
C THR A 291 5.66 7.70 21.08
N ALA A 292 4.55 7.41 21.74
CA ALA A 292 4.47 6.39 22.78
C ALA A 292 3.33 5.43 22.45
N MET A 293 3.56 4.13 22.63
CA MET A 293 2.61 3.09 22.34
C MET A 293 2.57 2.07 23.46
N LYS A 294 1.38 1.59 23.80
CA LYS A 294 1.13 0.42 24.63
C LYS A 294 0.21 -0.55 23.88
N ALA A 295 0.58 -1.81 23.85
CA ALA A 295 -0.26 -2.89 23.36
C ALA A 295 -0.30 -4.02 24.38
N LYS A 296 -1.47 -4.63 24.59
CA LYS A 296 -1.66 -5.68 25.57
C LYS A 296 -2.70 -6.70 25.12
N ASP A 297 -2.36 -7.97 25.26
CA ASP A 297 -3.28 -9.08 25.09
C ASP A 297 -4.19 -9.25 26.32
N ASP A 298 -5.45 -9.56 26.06
CA ASP A 298 -6.43 -9.88 27.08
C ASP A 298 -6.27 -11.34 27.51
N ALA A 299 -5.58 -11.56 28.63
CA ALA A 299 -5.37 -12.90 29.20
C ALA A 299 -6.67 -13.63 29.59
N THR A 300 -7.80 -12.92 29.70
CA THR A 300 -9.11 -13.52 30.06
C THR A 300 -9.84 -14.12 28.86
N THR A 301 -9.47 -13.74 27.63
CA THR A 301 -10.02 -14.36 26.41
C THR A 301 -9.35 -15.71 26.17
N GLN A 302 -9.46 -16.61 27.15
CA GLN A 302 -8.74 -17.88 27.15
C GLN A 302 -8.98 -18.60 25.82
N PRO A 303 -7.90 -18.94 25.11
CA PRO A 303 -8.05 -19.55 23.80
C PRO A 303 -8.50 -21.02 23.82
N TYR A 304 -8.71 -21.58 25.01
CA TYR A 304 -8.81 -23.01 25.27
C TYR A 304 -9.97 -23.32 26.21
N ASP A 305 -10.87 -24.21 25.79
CA ASP A 305 -11.89 -24.82 26.65
C ASP A 305 -11.33 -26.16 27.18
N SER A 306 -10.77 -26.13 28.40
CA SER A 306 -10.18 -27.30 29.05
C SER A 306 -11.18 -28.39 29.39
N THR A 307 -12.48 -28.15 29.24
CA THR A 307 -13.53 -29.14 29.53
C THR A 307 -13.83 -30.09 28.37
N LYS A 308 -13.22 -29.89 27.19
CA LYS A 308 -13.51 -30.67 25.97
C LYS A 308 -12.35 -31.55 25.46
N ILE A 309 -11.24 -31.64 26.19
CA ILE A 309 -10.10 -32.47 25.78
C ILE A 309 -10.01 -33.68 26.72
N SER A 310 -10.50 -34.83 26.23
CA SER A 310 -10.23 -36.13 26.84
C SER A 310 -8.75 -36.45 26.70
N THR A 311 -8.11 -36.64 27.84
CA THR A 311 -6.68 -36.82 28.08
C THR A 311 -6.12 -38.17 27.62
N ASP A 312 -6.08 -38.49 26.32
CA ASP A 312 -5.32 -39.71 25.95
C ASP A 312 -4.63 -39.81 24.59
N THR A 313 -4.69 -38.84 23.65
CA THR A 313 -3.89 -39.02 22.40
C THR A 313 -3.65 -37.79 21.53
N VAL A 314 -3.81 -36.56 22.02
CA VAL A 314 -3.65 -35.35 21.19
C VAL A 314 -2.41 -34.56 21.65
N PRO A 315 -1.47 -34.19 20.75
CA PRO A 315 -0.25 -33.49 21.13
C PRO A 315 -0.60 -32.18 21.82
N THR A 316 0.02 -31.97 22.99
CA THR A 316 0.04 -30.72 23.76
C THR A 316 0.24 -29.53 22.82
N VAL A 317 -0.80 -28.71 22.72
CA VAL A 317 -0.85 -27.51 21.89
C VAL A 317 0.17 -26.51 22.44
N SER A 318 0.87 -25.83 21.54
CA SER A 318 1.77 -24.72 21.88
C SER A 318 1.00 -23.71 22.74
N ASP A 319 1.40 -23.53 23.99
CA ASP A 319 0.87 -22.48 24.86
C ASP A 319 1.20 -21.13 24.25
N VAL A 320 0.25 -20.56 23.51
CA VAL A 320 0.31 -19.14 23.18
C VAL A 320 0.17 -18.38 24.49
N THR A 321 1.11 -17.46 24.74
CA THR A 321 1.16 -16.66 25.96
C THR A 321 0.63 -15.25 25.67
N PRO A 322 -0.13 -14.64 26.60
CA PRO A 322 -0.61 -13.26 26.43
C PRO A 322 0.55 -12.27 26.57
N GLN A 323 0.74 -11.41 25.56
CA GLN A 323 1.89 -10.50 25.44
C GLN A 323 1.54 -9.06 25.85
N GLU A 324 2.54 -8.29 26.24
CA GLU A 324 2.43 -6.84 26.46
C GLU A 324 3.67 -6.12 25.90
N ASN A 325 3.47 -4.90 25.41
CA ASN A 325 4.55 -4.13 24.80
C ASN A 325 4.36 -2.63 25.00
N TYR A 326 5.42 -1.97 25.43
CA TYR A 326 5.54 -0.52 25.50
C TYR A 326 6.64 -0.08 24.55
N VAL A 327 6.36 0.88 23.67
CA VAL A 327 7.35 1.41 22.74
C VAL A 327 7.35 2.93 22.83
N VAL A 328 8.53 3.50 22.96
CA VAL A 328 8.76 4.95 22.88
C VAL A 328 9.66 5.20 21.69
N ASP A 329 9.30 6.15 20.85
CA ASP A 329 10.02 6.48 19.63
C ASP A 329 10.16 7.98 19.45
N PHE A 330 11.33 8.40 19.00
CA PHE A 330 11.63 9.76 18.60
C PHE A 330 11.98 9.79 17.12
N GLU A 331 11.25 10.59 16.35
CA GLU A 331 11.43 10.79 14.92
C GLU A 331 11.72 12.26 14.62
N GLY A 332 12.67 12.51 13.72
CA GLY A 332 12.97 13.83 13.19
C GLY A 332 13.13 13.79 11.67
N ASN A 333 12.57 14.77 10.99
CA ASN A 333 12.82 15.05 9.57
C ASN A 333 13.22 16.52 9.44
N VAL A 334 14.30 16.80 8.73
CA VAL A 334 14.78 18.15 8.47
C VAL A 334 14.96 18.31 6.97
N SER A 335 14.23 19.24 6.37
CA SER A 335 14.44 19.65 4.99
C SER A 335 15.25 20.94 4.93
N LEU A 336 16.34 20.92 4.16
CA LEU A 336 17.27 22.02 3.99
C LEU A 336 17.34 22.41 2.50
N PHE A 337 17.56 23.69 2.24
CA PHE A 337 17.75 24.24 0.89
C PHE A 337 16.61 23.89 -0.08
N GLU A 338 15.35 24.11 0.31
CA GLU A 338 14.16 23.84 -0.53
C GLU A 338 14.09 22.37 -0.98
N ASP A 339 14.16 21.42 -0.04
CA ASP A 339 14.12 19.96 -0.28
C ASP A 339 15.31 19.39 -1.09
N ARG A 340 16.38 20.18 -1.32
CA ARG A 340 17.62 19.67 -1.92
C ARG A 340 18.38 18.74 -0.98
N TRP A 341 18.27 18.92 0.34
CA TRP A 341 18.85 17.99 1.31
C TRP A 341 17.85 17.67 2.41
N ILE A 342 17.49 16.39 2.52
CA ILE A 342 16.55 15.88 3.51
C ILE A 342 17.29 14.92 4.43
N LEU A 343 17.21 15.17 5.73
CA LEU A 343 17.76 14.32 6.80
C LEU A 343 16.60 13.77 7.63
N ARG A 344 16.49 12.44 7.73
CA ARG A 344 15.51 11.76 8.57
C ARG A 344 16.20 10.86 9.57
N GLY A 345 15.78 10.91 10.82
CA GLY A 345 16.24 10.06 11.92
C GLY A 345 15.08 9.53 12.73
N GLU A 346 15.16 8.28 13.16
CA GLU A 346 14.18 7.65 14.05
C GLU A 346 14.93 6.77 15.05
N VAL A 347 14.56 6.82 16.33
CA VAL A 347 15.13 5.95 17.39
C VAL A 347 13.99 5.50 18.30
N ALA A 348 13.82 4.18 18.42
CA ALA A 348 12.79 3.57 19.23
C ALA A 348 13.39 2.68 20.32
N GLY A 349 12.84 2.75 21.53
CA GLY A 349 13.04 1.78 22.60
C GLY A 349 11.77 0.97 22.82
N SER A 350 11.90 -0.35 22.97
CA SER A 350 10.80 -1.27 23.21
C SER A 350 11.03 -2.04 24.50
N LEU A 351 10.04 -2.05 25.36
CA LEU A 351 9.88 -2.97 26.47
C LEU A 351 8.82 -4.00 26.11
N PHE A 352 9.22 -5.27 25.97
CA PHE A 352 8.33 -6.35 25.55
C PHE A 352 8.27 -7.43 26.60
N THR A 353 7.07 -7.88 26.94
CA THR A 353 6.78 -8.95 27.88
C THR A 353 6.16 -10.12 27.11
N SER A 354 6.84 -11.27 27.09
CA SER A 354 6.35 -12.43 26.33
C SER A 354 5.22 -13.19 27.01
N ASP A 355 5.13 -13.17 28.35
CA ASP A 355 4.00 -13.73 29.10
C ASP A 355 3.61 -12.84 30.28
N THR A 356 2.47 -12.16 30.16
CA THR A 356 1.91 -11.31 31.22
C THR A 356 1.46 -12.08 32.47
N ARG A 357 1.36 -13.41 32.39
CA ARG A 357 1.05 -14.30 33.53
C ARG A 357 2.29 -14.72 34.31
N SER A 358 3.49 -14.46 33.77
CA SER A 358 4.73 -14.77 34.49
C SER A 358 4.89 -13.92 35.75
N SER A 359 5.74 -14.39 36.67
CA SER A 359 6.00 -13.73 37.95
C SER A 359 6.56 -12.32 37.75
N ASP A 360 6.21 -11.43 38.68
CA ASP A 360 6.77 -10.09 38.76
C ASP A 360 8.26 -10.18 39.16
N ILE A 361 9.08 -9.26 38.63
CA ILE A 361 10.47 -9.13 39.07
C ILE A 361 10.45 -8.50 40.47
N GLN A 362 10.95 -9.25 41.47
CA GLN A 362 11.21 -8.68 42.78
C GLN A 362 12.55 -7.98 42.77
N PHE A 363 12.49 -6.66 42.87
CA PHE A 363 13.66 -5.81 43.00
C PHE A 363 14.16 -5.84 44.44
N GLY A 364 15.27 -6.55 44.69
CA GLY A 364 15.92 -6.53 46.01
C GLY A 364 16.62 -5.19 46.30
N ASP A 365 16.81 -4.89 47.59
CA ASP A 365 17.41 -3.63 48.08
C ASP A 365 18.88 -3.41 47.62
N SER A 366 19.55 -4.43 47.07
CA SER A 366 21.01 -4.40 46.81
C SER A 366 21.45 -4.75 45.38
N THR A 367 20.55 -4.95 44.42
CA THR A 367 20.92 -5.41 43.04
C THR A 367 20.50 -4.48 41.91
N ASN A 368 20.22 -3.20 42.18
CA ASN A 368 19.23 -2.50 41.37
C ASN A 368 19.63 -1.14 40.78
N SER A 369 20.86 -0.98 40.27
CA SER A 369 21.29 0.27 39.61
C SER A 369 20.86 0.42 38.14
N ASP A 370 20.52 -0.67 37.45
CA ASP A 370 20.53 -0.65 35.98
C ASP A 370 19.17 -0.34 35.34
N VAL A 371 18.07 -0.41 36.11
CA VAL A 371 16.72 -0.04 35.64
C VAL A 371 16.33 1.34 36.19
N PRO A 372 15.98 2.31 35.33
CA PRO A 372 15.56 3.65 35.76
C PRO A 372 14.33 3.61 36.69
N GLY A 373 14.33 4.43 37.76
CA GLY A 373 13.24 4.45 38.75
C GLY A 373 11.86 4.71 38.15
N ILE A 374 11.77 5.56 37.13
CA ILE A 374 10.51 5.83 36.42
C ILE A 374 9.89 4.57 35.79
N VAL A 375 10.70 3.59 35.39
CA VAL A 375 10.25 2.31 34.84
C VAL A 375 9.76 1.40 35.98
N LYS A 376 10.51 1.32 37.10
CA LYS A 376 10.18 0.48 38.26
C LYS A 376 8.84 0.86 38.89
N ASP A 377 8.54 2.15 38.99
CA ASP A 377 7.39 2.62 39.74
C ASP A 377 6.08 2.63 38.91
N ASN A 378 6.19 2.65 37.58
CA ASN A 378 5.03 2.83 36.68
C ASN A 378 4.74 1.63 35.77
N ILE A 379 5.66 0.66 35.67
CA ILE A 379 5.52 -0.51 34.79
C ILE A 379 5.72 -1.77 35.63
N ASN A 380 4.74 -2.68 35.59
CA ASN A 380 4.90 -3.99 36.24
C ASN A 380 5.79 -4.90 35.37
N LEU A 381 7.08 -4.95 35.73
CA LEU A 381 8.07 -5.76 35.03
C LEU A 381 7.93 -7.24 35.40
N LYS A 382 7.84 -8.08 34.38
CA LYS A 382 7.76 -9.53 34.52
C LYS A 382 9.12 -10.16 34.27
N VAL A 383 9.34 -11.36 34.78
CA VAL A 383 10.57 -12.13 34.49
C VAL A 383 10.74 -12.39 32.98
N SER A 384 9.63 -12.36 32.23
CA SER A 384 9.61 -12.48 30.77
C SER A 384 9.73 -11.14 30.01
N SER A 385 9.98 -10.02 30.71
CA SER A 385 10.16 -8.70 30.12
C SER A 385 11.60 -8.48 29.67
N PHE A 386 11.79 -7.92 28.47
CA PHE A 386 13.09 -7.49 27.95
C PHE A 386 13.01 -6.14 27.24
N ILE A 387 14.12 -5.40 27.26
CA ILE A 387 14.26 -4.07 26.68
C ILE A 387 15.31 -4.13 25.57
N ASP A 388 15.00 -3.53 24.41
CA ASP A 388 15.96 -3.31 23.32
C ASP A 388 15.53 -2.07 22.52
N TRP A 389 16.35 -1.66 21.55
CA TRP A 389 16.14 -0.47 20.75
C TRP A 389 16.34 -0.72 19.26
N SER A 390 15.85 0.18 18.43
CA SER A 390 16.01 0.23 16.98
C SER A 390 16.28 1.66 16.53
N ALA A 391 16.91 1.84 15.38
CA ALA A 391 17.20 3.15 14.83
C ALA A 391 17.19 3.15 13.30
N LEU A 392 16.84 4.30 12.73
CA LEU A 392 16.89 4.60 11.31
C LEU A 392 17.57 5.96 11.13
N ALA A 393 18.51 6.04 10.20
CA ALA A 393 19.04 7.29 9.70
C ALA A 393 18.97 7.25 8.17
N ASN A 394 18.40 8.28 7.56
CA ASN A 394 18.29 8.43 6.13
C ASN A 394 18.71 9.85 5.73
N THR A 395 19.45 9.95 4.64
CA THR A 395 19.75 11.22 3.98
C THR A 395 19.42 11.11 2.51
N THR A 396 18.79 12.15 1.96
CA THR A 396 18.54 12.29 0.51
C THR A 396 19.07 13.64 0.06
N VAL A 397 19.90 13.63 -0.98
CA VAL A 397 20.40 14.84 -1.64
C VAL A 397 19.90 14.85 -3.08
N ASN A 398 19.14 15.89 -3.44
CA ASN A 398 18.63 16.14 -4.77
C ASN A 398 19.40 17.31 -5.38
N ILE A 399 20.01 17.10 -6.54
CA ILE A 399 20.70 18.14 -7.33
C ILE A 399 19.95 18.28 -8.66
N PRO A 400 18.94 19.16 -8.74
CA PRO A 400 18.10 19.31 -9.92
C PRO A 400 18.87 19.68 -11.20
N GLU A 401 19.92 20.49 -11.07
CA GLU A 401 20.73 21.02 -12.18
C GLU A 401 21.40 19.91 -12.98
N THR A 402 21.86 18.87 -12.29
CA THR A 402 22.46 17.68 -12.90
C THR A 402 21.48 16.52 -12.99
N ALA A 403 20.23 16.66 -12.50
CA ALA A 403 19.29 15.54 -12.34
C ALA A 403 19.92 14.36 -11.55
N THR A 404 20.70 14.67 -10.52
CA THR A 404 21.33 13.69 -9.62
C THR A 404 20.49 13.53 -8.37
N ARG A 405 20.29 12.29 -7.94
CA ARG A 405 19.74 11.97 -6.62
C ARG A 405 20.67 10.99 -5.91
N PHE A 406 21.11 11.37 -4.73
CA PHE A 406 21.86 10.51 -3.83
C PHE A 406 20.99 10.19 -2.61
N SER A 407 21.02 8.94 -2.14
CA SER A 407 20.39 8.56 -0.88
C SER A 407 21.24 7.56 -0.14
N ALA A 408 21.33 7.71 1.19
CA ALA A 408 21.99 6.76 2.07
C ALA A 408 21.10 6.47 3.27
N THR A 409 21.00 5.21 3.65
CA THR A 409 20.17 4.72 4.76
C THR A 409 20.97 3.77 5.64
N ALA A 410 20.95 4.01 6.94
CA ALA A 410 21.40 3.07 7.96
C ALA A 410 20.19 2.69 8.82
N ARG A 411 19.96 1.38 9.00
CA ARG A 411 18.83 0.86 9.79
C ARG A 411 19.34 -0.22 10.72
N ARG A 412 19.06 -0.11 12.01
CA ARG A 412 19.34 -1.14 13.02
C ARG A 412 18.03 -1.56 13.67
N ILE A 413 17.80 -2.87 13.75
CA ILE A 413 16.74 -3.44 14.57
C ILE A 413 17.39 -4.40 15.57
N GLY A 414 17.26 -4.09 16.86
CA GLY A 414 17.81 -4.90 17.94
C GLY A 414 17.27 -6.34 17.94
N ALA A 415 17.99 -7.25 18.59
CA ALA A 415 17.61 -8.65 18.66
C ALA A 415 16.34 -8.89 19.51
N GLY A 416 16.19 -8.14 20.59
CA GLY A 416 15.01 -8.11 21.45
C GLY A 416 14.00 -7.01 21.09
N PHE A 417 14.23 -6.21 20.04
CA PHE A 417 13.27 -5.16 19.71
C PHE A 417 12.02 -5.77 19.07
N ARG A 418 10.85 -5.49 19.63
CA ARG A 418 9.55 -5.93 19.11
C ARG A 418 8.50 -4.85 19.32
N SER A 419 7.82 -4.45 18.25
CA SER A 419 6.57 -3.69 18.40
C SER A 419 5.37 -4.56 18.05
N LEU A 420 4.40 -4.65 18.97
CA LEU A 420 3.10 -5.27 18.67
C LEU A 420 2.19 -4.39 17.80
N GLY A 421 2.64 -3.16 17.51
CA GLY A 421 2.00 -2.26 16.55
C GLY A 421 2.49 -2.42 15.10
N LEU A 422 3.35 -3.41 14.84
CA LEU A 422 3.90 -3.70 13.51
C LEU A 422 3.59 -5.14 13.10
N LEU A 423 3.22 -5.32 11.84
CA LEU A 423 3.07 -6.65 11.24
C LEU A 423 4.44 -7.16 10.77
N ASN A 424 4.80 -8.39 11.15
CA ASN A 424 5.93 -9.14 10.59
C ASN A 424 7.28 -8.39 10.57
N GLN A 425 7.66 -7.75 11.68
CA GLN A 425 8.97 -7.11 11.82
C GLN A 425 10.08 -8.16 12.00
N ARG A 426 11.06 -8.18 11.09
CA ARG A 426 12.32 -8.92 11.28
C ARG A 426 13.16 -8.20 12.34
N ASN A 427 13.67 -8.95 13.32
CA ASN A 427 14.58 -8.45 14.35
C ASN A 427 16.04 -8.84 14.07
N ASP A 428 16.95 -8.33 14.90
CA ASP A 428 18.37 -8.69 14.93
C ASP A 428 19.11 -8.46 13.60
N TYR A 429 19.07 -7.25 13.05
CA TYR A 429 19.90 -6.92 11.90
C TYR A 429 20.24 -5.44 11.81
N ILE A 430 21.35 -5.14 11.14
CA ILE A 430 21.74 -3.81 10.69
C ILE A 430 21.90 -3.81 9.18
N ARG A 431 21.35 -2.79 8.52
CA ARG A 431 21.38 -2.58 7.08
C ARG A 431 22.00 -1.22 6.77
N TYR A 432 22.91 -1.21 5.82
CA TYR A 432 23.40 -0.01 5.14
C TYR A 432 22.99 -0.08 3.68
N ASP A 433 22.41 0.99 3.14
CA ASP A 433 21.95 1.08 1.76
C ASP A 433 22.35 2.45 1.19
N VAL A 434 23.12 2.47 0.11
CA VAL A 434 23.53 3.67 -0.60
C VAL A 434 23.10 3.55 -2.04
N ARG A 435 22.46 4.60 -2.56
CA ARG A 435 21.95 4.66 -3.93
C ARG A 435 22.28 6.01 -4.57
N ILE A 436 22.64 5.97 -5.84
CA ILE A 436 22.83 7.14 -6.70
C ILE A 436 22.08 6.94 -8.00
N ASP A 437 21.33 7.95 -8.45
CA ASP A 437 20.67 8.00 -9.74
C ASP A 437 21.06 9.30 -10.46
N GLN A 438 21.42 9.21 -11.74
CA GLN A 438 21.94 10.31 -12.54
C GLN A 438 21.25 10.35 -13.91
N GLY A 439 20.58 11.45 -14.22
CA GLY A 439 20.12 11.76 -15.58
C GLY A 439 21.19 12.50 -16.38
N VAL A 440 21.33 12.20 -17.68
CA VAL A 440 22.24 12.86 -18.62
C VAL A 440 21.51 13.12 -19.94
N PHE A 441 21.95 14.10 -20.73
CA PHE A 441 21.41 14.42 -22.07
C PHE A 441 19.90 14.69 -22.08
N ASN A 442 19.43 15.65 -21.27
CA ASN A 442 18.00 15.93 -21.11
C ASN A 442 17.19 14.66 -20.75
N ARG A 443 17.77 13.80 -19.90
CA ARG A 443 17.20 12.53 -19.41
C ARG A 443 17.02 11.44 -20.48
N GLN A 444 17.69 11.54 -21.63
CA GLN A 444 17.76 10.45 -22.60
C GLN A 444 18.68 9.30 -22.16
N LEU A 445 19.61 9.58 -21.25
CA LEU A 445 20.42 8.58 -20.57
C LEU A 445 20.16 8.69 -19.06
N SER A 446 19.91 7.57 -18.41
CA SER A 446 19.83 7.46 -16.95
C SER A 446 20.74 6.34 -16.47
N VAL A 447 21.62 6.64 -15.52
CA VAL A 447 22.47 5.65 -14.86
C VAL A 447 22.15 5.65 -13.38
N GLY A 448 21.91 4.48 -12.82
CA GLY A 448 21.67 4.30 -11.39
C GLY A 448 22.54 3.19 -10.84
N GLY A 449 22.93 3.32 -9.57
CA GLY A 449 23.72 2.34 -8.86
C GLY A 449 23.30 2.25 -7.41
N PHE A 450 23.37 1.05 -6.83
CA PHE A 450 23.18 0.88 -5.39
C PHE A 450 24.17 -0.13 -4.80
N VAL A 451 24.45 0.02 -3.51
CA VAL A 451 25.19 -0.93 -2.68
C VAL A 451 24.42 -1.10 -1.37
N ARG A 452 24.17 -2.35 -0.98
CA ARG A 452 23.47 -2.71 0.25
C ARG A 452 24.25 -3.78 1.01
N ARG A 453 24.30 -3.64 2.34
CA ARG A 453 24.91 -4.62 3.23
C ARG A 453 24.02 -4.82 4.46
N ASP A 454 23.60 -6.07 4.68
CA ASP A 454 22.86 -6.50 5.85
C ASP A 454 23.74 -7.43 6.69
N LEU A 455 23.73 -7.25 8.01
CA LEU A 455 24.39 -8.12 8.99
C LEU A 455 23.38 -8.46 10.07
N ASP A 456 23.30 -9.72 10.50
CA ASP A 456 22.51 -10.12 11.66
C ASP A 456 23.39 -10.37 12.89
N ASN A 457 22.81 -10.91 13.97
CA ASN A 457 23.54 -11.31 15.17
C ASN A 457 24.22 -10.16 15.92
N LEU A 458 23.49 -9.06 16.14
CA LEU A 458 24.03 -7.80 16.67
C LEU A 458 24.61 -7.89 18.08
N ILE A 459 24.19 -8.92 18.84
CA ILE A 459 24.65 -9.19 20.21
C ILE A 459 25.34 -10.55 20.35
N SER A 460 25.71 -11.19 19.23
CA SER A 460 26.41 -12.48 19.21
C SER A 460 25.70 -13.63 19.94
N TRP A 461 24.37 -13.60 20.02
CA TRP A 461 23.54 -14.64 20.65
C TRP A 461 23.25 -15.83 19.73
N LYS A 462 23.28 -15.62 18.41
CA LYS A 462 23.21 -16.70 17.42
C LYS A 462 24.59 -17.33 17.28
N ARG A 463 24.59 -18.63 16.98
CA ARG A 463 25.82 -19.40 16.73
C ARG A 463 26.66 -18.83 15.58
N ASN A 464 26.00 -18.24 14.58
CA ASN A 464 26.63 -17.75 13.37
C ASN A 464 26.05 -16.42 12.93
N THR A 465 26.91 -15.57 12.41
CA THR A 465 26.57 -14.26 11.81
C THR A 465 26.43 -14.42 10.31
N THR A 466 25.30 -13.98 9.78
CA THR A 466 24.96 -13.97 8.36
C THR A 466 25.07 -12.55 7.81
N GLU A 467 25.76 -12.43 6.68
CA GLU A 467 25.92 -11.22 5.90
C GLU A 467 25.21 -11.37 4.55
N ILE A 468 24.43 -10.36 4.16
CA ILE A 468 23.90 -10.23 2.80
C ILE A 468 24.50 -8.97 2.20
N PHE A 469 25.31 -9.13 1.16
CA PHE A 469 25.87 -8.02 0.39
C PHE A 469 25.22 -8.00 -1.00
N ALA A 470 24.74 -6.84 -1.44
CA ALA A 470 24.15 -6.67 -2.75
C ALA A 470 24.66 -5.38 -3.39
N TYR A 471 24.79 -5.39 -4.70
CA TYR A 471 24.95 -4.18 -5.48
C TYR A 471 24.14 -4.30 -6.75
N GLY A 472 23.95 -3.20 -7.44
CA GLY A 472 23.32 -3.24 -8.74
C GLY A 472 23.50 -1.98 -9.54
N VAL A 473 23.38 -2.12 -10.85
CA VAL A 473 23.49 -1.05 -11.82
C VAL A 473 22.25 -1.08 -12.71
N THR A 474 21.67 0.08 -12.94
CA THR A 474 20.56 0.30 -13.86
C THR A 474 20.98 1.29 -14.94
N LEU A 475 20.72 0.96 -16.20
CA LEU A 475 20.97 1.79 -17.36
C LEU A 475 19.64 1.97 -18.11
N GLY A 476 19.31 3.21 -18.43
CA GLY A 476 18.17 3.56 -19.28
C GLY A 476 18.64 4.46 -20.41
N ILE A 477 18.39 4.04 -21.64
CA ILE A 477 18.71 4.77 -22.87
C ILE A 477 17.39 4.96 -23.61
N SER A 478 16.99 6.19 -23.87
CA SER A 478 15.72 6.54 -24.53
C SER A 478 15.91 7.68 -25.53
N PRO A 479 16.67 7.43 -26.61
CA PRO A 479 16.86 8.39 -27.70
C PRO A 479 15.53 8.71 -28.40
N ARG A 480 15.41 9.94 -28.89
CA ARG A 480 14.23 10.36 -29.67
C ARG A 480 14.15 9.56 -30.98
N LYS A 481 12.97 9.01 -31.30
CA LYS A 481 12.68 8.26 -32.55
C LYS A 481 13.51 6.98 -32.75
N LEU A 482 14.12 6.44 -31.70
CA LEU A 482 14.84 5.18 -31.74
C LEU A 482 14.29 4.26 -30.64
N PRO A 483 14.49 2.93 -30.73
CA PRO A 483 14.14 2.03 -29.66
C PRO A 483 14.80 2.42 -28.34
N TYR A 484 14.06 2.33 -27.24
CA TYR A 484 14.66 2.48 -25.91
C TYR A 484 15.37 1.19 -25.51
N ILE A 485 16.37 1.29 -24.64
CA ILE A 485 17.05 0.16 -24.02
C ILE A 485 17.08 0.40 -22.51
N ARG A 486 16.63 -0.58 -21.74
CA ARG A 486 16.75 -0.64 -20.29
C ARG A 486 17.53 -1.88 -19.92
N ALA A 487 18.53 -1.73 -19.08
CA ALA A 487 19.32 -2.82 -18.56
C ALA A 487 19.45 -2.69 -17.05
N MET A 488 19.35 -3.81 -16.34
CA MET A 488 19.57 -3.88 -14.90
C MET A 488 20.36 -5.13 -14.59
N TYR A 489 21.41 -4.99 -13.78
CA TYR A 489 22.15 -6.12 -13.23
C TYR A 489 22.27 -5.95 -11.72
N SER A 490 21.88 -6.96 -10.95
CA SER A 490 21.87 -6.91 -9.49
C SER A 490 22.20 -8.28 -8.88
N PRO A 491 23.45 -8.51 -8.45
CA PRO A 491 23.83 -9.65 -7.65
C PRO A 491 23.65 -9.45 -6.14
N TYR A 492 23.28 -10.53 -5.46
CA TYR A 492 23.12 -10.68 -4.03
C TYR A 492 24.00 -11.84 -3.57
N TYR A 493 24.78 -11.61 -2.51
CA TYR A 493 25.69 -12.58 -1.91
C TYR A 493 25.29 -12.75 -0.45
N GLN A 494 24.81 -13.93 -0.09
CA GLN A 494 24.50 -14.31 1.28
C GLN A 494 25.58 -15.26 1.78
N ARG A 495 26.21 -14.95 2.91
CA ARG A 495 27.22 -15.82 3.53
C ARG A 495 27.12 -15.80 5.04
N ASN A 496 27.58 -16.85 5.72
CA ASN A 496 27.77 -16.82 7.16
C ASN A 496 29.19 -17.23 7.60
N ASP A 497 29.50 -16.94 8.87
CA ASP A 497 30.79 -17.20 9.51
C ASP A 497 30.98 -18.65 10.04
N ALA A 498 30.06 -19.57 9.72
CA ALA A 498 30.16 -20.95 10.19
C ALA A 498 31.44 -21.63 9.71
N THR A 499 32.09 -22.36 10.62
CA THR A 499 33.27 -23.20 10.37
C THR A 499 32.89 -24.63 9.99
N ASN A 500 31.75 -25.12 10.47
CA ASN A 500 31.22 -26.43 10.12
C ASN A 500 30.31 -26.32 8.89
N ASP A 501 30.58 -27.15 7.89
CA ASP A 501 29.81 -27.31 6.66
C ASP A 501 28.30 -27.48 6.89
N THR A 502 27.88 -28.17 7.95
CA THR A 502 26.45 -28.41 8.24
C THR A 502 25.67 -27.11 8.45
N PHE A 503 26.31 -26.08 8.99
CA PHE A 503 25.69 -24.78 9.26
C PHE A 503 26.12 -23.71 8.25
N LYS A 504 26.94 -24.05 7.25
CA LYS A 504 27.49 -23.09 6.31
C LYS A 504 26.41 -22.64 5.33
N VAL A 505 26.26 -21.32 5.22
CA VAL A 505 25.43 -20.67 4.21
C VAL A 505 26.35 -19.88 3.30
N GLN A 506 26.26 -20.14 2.00
CA GLN A 506 26.94 -19.38 0.95
C GLN A 506 26.10 -19.45 -0.31
N ASN A 507 25.27 -18.43 -0.53
CA ASN A 507 24.39 -18.36 -1.68
C ASN A 507 24.69 -17.10 -2.48
N THR A 508 24.63 -17.22 -3.80
CA THR A 508 24.65 -16.08 -4.71
C THR A 508 23.40 -16.11 -5.56
N THR A 509 22.77 -14.95 -5.74
CA THR A 509 21.61 -14.77 -6.60
C THR A 509 21.90 -13.59 -7.49
N SER A 510 21.91 -13.77 -8.80
CA SER A 510 22.13 -12.66 -9.74
C SER A 510 20.96 -12.52 -10.69
N LEU A 511 20.48 -11.28 -10.81
CA LEU A 511 19.41 -10.89 -11.70
C LEU A 511 19.97 -10.00 -12.81
N LEU A 512 19.80 -10.40 -14.06
CA LEU A 512 20.00 -9.54 -15.23
C LEU A 512 18.67 -9.37 -15.94
N SER A 513 18.28 -8.13 -16.23
CA SER A 513 17.09 -7.82 -17.01
C SER A 513 17.45 -6.82 -18.11
N LEU A 514 17.09 -7.14 -19.34
CA LEU A 514 17.25 -6.32 -20.52
C LEU A 514 15.88 -6.13 -21.17
N THR A 515 15.51 -4.90 -21.50
CA THR A 515 14.25 -4.60 -22.17
C THR A 515 14.47 -3.55 -23.23
N THR A 516 14.00 -3.81 -24.43
CA THR A 516 13.98 -2.83 -25.51
C THR A 516 12.61 -2.79 -26.17
N GLY A 517 12.25 -1.65 -26.73
CA GLY A 517 11.02 -1.54 -27.47
C GLY A 517 10.95 -0.29 -28.31
N TYR A 518 10.06 -0.31 -29.29
CA TYR A 518 9.85 0.79 -30.21
C TYR A 518 8.37 0.92 -30.57
N ALA A 519 7.84 2.12 -30.33
CA ALA A 519 6.51 2.51 -30.77
C ALA A 519 6.63 3.29 -32.08
N TYR A 520 5.88 2.89 -33.09
CA TYR A 520 5.90 3.49 -34.42
C TYR A 520 4.51 3.48 -35.04
N GLN A 521 4.26 4.45 -35.91
CA GLN A 521 3.02 4.53 -36.67
C GLN A 521 3.27 4.00 -38.09
N LEU A 522 2.41 3.08 -38.54
CA LEU A 522 2.40 2.57 -39.90
C LEU A 522 0.99 2.78 -40.45
N PHE A 523 0.84 3.72 -41.41
CA PHE A 523 -0.46 4.22 -41.84
C PHE A 523 -1.29 4.76 -40.65
N ASP A 524 -2.57 4.43 -40.56
CA ASP A 524 -3.46 4.83 -39.47
C ASP A 524 -3.43 3.86 -38.28
N VAL A 525 -2.34 3.10 -38.14
CA VAL A 525 -2.18 2.07 -37.13
C VAL A 525 -0.95 2.34 -36.27
N SER A 526 -1.15 2.42 -34.95
CA SER A 526 -0.08 2.55 -33.97
C SER A 526 0.42 1.17 -33.57
N ASN A 527 1.72 0.95 -33.71
CA ASN A 527 2.38 -0.31 -33.43
C ASN A 527 3.35 -0.12 -32.26
N ASN A 528 3.43 -1.10 -31.37
CA ASN A 528 4.44 -1.11 -30.32
C ASN A 528 4.97 -2.53 -30.14
N THR A 529 6.28 -2.67 -30.34
CA THR A 529 7.02 -3.93 -30.21
C THR A 529 7.95 -3.84 -29.02
N THR A 530 7.94 -4.85 -28.15
CA THR A 530 8.78 -4.94 -26.96
C THR A 530 9.46 -6.30 -26.89
N LEU A 531 10.76 -6.31 -26.63
CA LEU A 531 11.56 -7.50 -26.37
C LEU A 531 12.15 -7.40 -24.96
N SER A 532 11.93 -8.43 -24.16
CA SER A 532 12.42 -8.53 -22.79
C SER A 532 13.21 -9.82 -22.60
N TYR A 533 14.38 -9.73 -21.98
CA TYR A 533 15.18 -10.87 -21.54
C TYR A 533 15.47 -10.71 -20.06
N THR A 534 15.19 -11.73 -19.26
CA THR A 534 15.54 -11.76 -17.84
C THR A 534 16.19 -13.09 -17.50
N THR A 535 17.27 -13.07 -16.73
CA THR A 535 17.88 -14.27 -16.16
C THR A 535 18.08 -14.10 -14.67
N ASN A 536 17.73 -15.14 -13.91
CA ASN A 536 17.94 -15.26 -12.48
C ASN A 536 18.77 -16.53 -12.23
N THR A 537 20.00 -16.32 -11.76
CA THR A 537 20.97 -17.38 -11.51
C THR A 537 21.14 -17.50 -10.01
N ILE A 538 20.81 -18.67 -9.46
CA ILE A 538 21.04 -19.02 -8.06
C ILE A 538 22.16 -20.05 -7.97
N ARG A 539 23.14 -19.76 -7.12
CA ARG A 539 24.16 -20.70 -6.69
C ARG A 539 24.15 -20.78 -5.17
N SER A 540 24.41 -21.95 -4.63
CA SER A 540 24.27 -22.29 -3.22
C SER A 540 25.46 -23.11 -2.74
N PHE A 541 25.61 -23.20 -1.42
CA PHE A 541 26.70 -23.96 -0.84
C PHE A 541 26.59 -25.43 -1.28
N LYS A 542 27.67 -25.97 -1.85
CA LYS A 542 27.74 -27.34 -2.41
C LYS A 542 26.70 -27.64 -3.50
N ALA A 543 26.19 -26.62 -4.19
CA ALA A 543 25.25 -26.76 -5.30
C ALA A 543 23.93 -27.50 -4.98
N ILE A 544 23.47 -27.44 -3.71
CA ILE A 544 22.29 -28.17 -3.22
C ILE A 544 20.98 -27.62 -3.85
N SER A 545 20.97 -26.39 -4.32
CA SER A 545 19.77 -25.70 -4.83
C SER A 545 20.05 -24.81 -6.04
N ASP A 546 21.08 -25.14 -6.81
CA ASP A 546 21.56 -24.31 -7.92
C ASP A 546 20.64 -24.42 -9.13
N PHE A 547 20.14 -23.29 -9.59
CA PHE A 547 19.39 -23.22 -10.84
C PHE A 547 19.62 -21.92 -11.60
N ASP A 548 19.42 -22.00 -12.91
CA ASP A 548 19.37 -20.86 -13.82
C ASP A 548 17.99 -20.78 -14.44
N LEU A 549 17.30 -19.66 -14.21
CA LEU A 549 16.01 -19.36 -14.80
C LEU A 549 16.17 -18.22 -15.79
N SER A 550 15.97 -18.49 -17.07
CA SER A 550 16.01 -17.49 -18.13
C SER A 550 14.64 -17.36 -18.78
N SER A 551 14.25 -16.14 -19.13
CA SER A 551 13.01 -15.84 -19.83
C SER A 551 13.25 -14.83 -20.94
N ILE A 552 12.74 -15.12 -22.13
CA ILE A 552 12.67 -14.19 -23.27
C ILE A 552 11.19 -13.98 -23.56
N THR A 553 10.75 -12.74 -23.70
CA THR A 553 9.38 -12.39 -24.09
C THR A 553 9.41 -11.37 -25.21
N LEU A 554 8.77 -11.71 -26.34
CA LEU A 554 8.50 -10.80 -27.44
C LEU A 554 7.01 -10.45 -27.42
N GLY A 555 6.69 -9.18 -27.28
CA GLY A 555 5.33 -8.65 -27.35
C GLY A 555 5.18 -7.70 -28.52
N HIS A 556 4.04 -7.76 -29.18
CA HIS A 556 3.65 -6.82 -30.22
C HIS A 556 2.20 -6.41 -30.00
N SER A 557 1.92 -5.12 -30.13
CA SER A 557 0.57 -4.54 -29.98
C SER A 557 0.29 -3.61 -31.14
N VAL A 558 -0.93 -3.74 -31.67
CA VAL A 558 -1.43 -3.02 -32.84
C VAL A 558 -2.71 -2.32 -32.42
N SER A 559 -2.73 -1.00 -32.47
CA SER A 559 -3.90 -0.16 -32.18
C SER A 559 -4.37 0.49 -33.46
N PHE A 560 -5.61 0.20 -33.84
CA PHE A 560 -6.23 0.69 -35.07
C PHE A 560 -6.82 2.10 -34.86
N SER A 561 -7.18 2.76 -35.95
CA SER A 561 -7.89 4.04 -35.93
C SER A 561 -9.34 3.93 -35.43
N PHE A 562 -9.97 2.78 -35.67
CA PHE A 562 -11.19 2.38 -34.96
C PHE A 562 -10.80 1.73 -33.62
N PRO A 563 -11.68 1.70 -32.60
CA PRO A 563 -11.31 1.43 -31.20
C PRO A 563 -11.04 -0.06 -30.91
N LEU A 564 -10.15 -0.68 -31.70
CA LEU A 564 -9.63 -2.02 -31.55
C LEU A 564 -8.13 -1.94 -31.24
N THR A 565 -7.70 -2.69 -30.23
CA THR A 565 -6.30 -3.00 -29.99
C THR A 565 -6.13 -4.52 -29.95
N VAL A 566 -5.21 -5.04 -30.75
CA VAL A 566 -4.82 -6.46 -30.73
C VAL A 566 -3.40 -6.56 -30.24
N SER A 567 -3.14 -7.41 -29.24
CA SER A 567 -1.77 -7.71 -28.81
C SER A 567 -1.51 -9.20 -28.84
N ALA A 568 -0.27 -9.54 -29.17
CA ALA A 568 0.23 -10.90 -29.12
C ALA A 568 1.59 -10.89 -28.41
N SER A 569 1.83 -11.86 -27.55
CA SER A 569 3.14 -12.09 -26.96
C SER A 569 3.53 -13.55 -26.94
N VAL A 570 4.81 -13.82 -27.19
CA VAL A 570 5.42 -15.13 -27.09
C VAL A 570 6.51 -15.08 -26.04
N GLY A 571 6.42 -15.96 -25.05
CA GLY A 571 7.37 -16.10 -23.96
C GLY A 571 8.03 -17.47 -23.99
N LEU A 572 9.34 -17.51 -23.80
CA LEU A 572 10.12 -18.73 -23.57
C LEU A 572 10.72 -18.64 -22.18
N ILE A 573 10.46 -19.63 -21.33
CA ILE A 573 11.04 -19.74 -19.99
C ILE A 573 11.81 -21.05 -19.92
N LYS A 574 13.08 -20.98 -19.53
CA LYS A 574 13.95 -22.14 -19.39
C LYS A 574 14.57 -22.14 -18.00
N GLN A 575 14.35 -23.22 -17.27
CA GLN A 575 14.96 -23.49 -15.97
C GLN A 575 15.90 -24.69 -16.10
N ASN A 576 17.18 -24.48 -15.81
CA ASN A 576 18.17 -25.54 -15.67
C ASN A 576 18.50 -25.71 -14.20
N SER A 577 18.37 -26.92 -13.66
CA SER A 577 18.88 -27.28 -12.33
C SER A 577 20.25 -27.94 -12.48
N THR A 578 21.15 -27.71 -11.52
CA THR A 578 22.47 -28.36 -11.48
C THR A 578 22.40 -29.74 -10.79
N ILE A 579 21.28 -30.04 -10.12
CA ILE A 579 21.03 -31.31 -9.47
C ILE A 579 20.54 -32.33 -10.51
N LYS A 580 21.28 -33.42 -10.68
CA LYS A 580 21.09 -34.42 -11.76
C LYS A 580 19.68 -35.05 -11.82
N ASP A 581 18.95 -35.06 -10.70
CA ASP A 581 17.61 -35.68 -10.61
C ASP A 581 16.46 -34.73 -10.94
N PHE A 582 16.72 -33.41 -11.01
CA PHE A 582 15.69 -32.43 -11.38
C PHE A 582 15.65 -32.24 -12.89
N GLN A 583 14.48 -32.47 -13.47
CA GLN A 583 14.23 -32.29 -14.89
C GLN A 583 14.38 -30.80 -15.28
N GLN A 584 14.95 -30.56 -16.46
CA GLN A 584 14.96 -29.23 -17.08
C GLN A 584 13.53 -28.81 -17.42
N ILE A 585 13.08 -27.69 -16.89
CA ILE A 585 11.74 -27.15 -17.18
C ILE A 585 11.87 -26.17 -18.34
N ASN A 586 11.08 -26.39 -19.40
CA ASN A 586 10.98 -25.46 -20.51
C ASN A 586 9.51 -25.15 -20.77
N ILE A 587 9.13 -23.88 -20.62
CA ILE A 587 7.75 -23.42 -20.82
C ILE A 587 7.74 -22.48 -22.02
N THR A 588 6.84 -22.73 -22.96
CA THR A 588 6.50 -21.79 -24.04
C THR A 588 5.11 -21.24 -23.79
N ASN A 589 4.99 -19.92 -23.72
CA ASN A 589 3.72 -19.22 -23.54
C ASN A 589 3.40 -18.42 -24.80
N ILE A 590 2.15 -18.47 -25.22
CA ILE A 590 1.59 -17.64 -26.29
C ILE A 590 0.33 -16.99 -25.73
N ASP A 591 0.28 -15.67 -25.78
CA ASP A 591 -0.85 -14.87 -25.36
C ASP A 591 -1.33 -14.04 -26.54
N ILE A 592 -2.61 -14.14 -26.87
CA ILE A 592 -3.25 -13.31 -27.89
C ILE A 592 -4.48 -12.70 -27.26
N ASN A 593 -4.61 -11.37 -27.31
CA ASN A 593 -5.78 -10.68 -26.82
C ASN A 593 -6.22 -9.58 -27.79
N ALA A 594 -7.52 -9.31 -27.76
CA ALA A 594 -8.15 -8.22 -28.47
C ALA A 594 -9.01 -7.44 -27.49
N ASN A 595 -8.93 -6.12 -27.56
CA ASN A 595 -9.76 -5.19 -26.81
C ASN A 595 -10.49 -4.27 -27.79
N TYR A 596 -11.82 -4.18 -27.70
CA TYR A 596 -12.65 -3.39 -28.58
C TYR A 596 -13.61 -2.51 -27.78
N THR A 597 -13.73 -1.22 -28.11
CA THR A 597 -14.72 -0.31 -27.49
C THR A 597 -15.91 -0.08 -28.43
N LEU A 598 -17.07 -0.64 -28.10
CA LEU A 598 -18.35 -0.37 -28.77
C LEU A 598 -18.96 0.94 -28.26
N PHE A 599 -19.46 1.77 -29.18
CA PHE A 599 -20.17 3.02 -28.87
C PHE A 599 -19.41 3.96 -27.91
N ASP A 600 -18.07 3.94 -27.96
CA ASP A 600 -17.16 4.73 -27.11
C ASP A 600 -17.27 4.49 -25.60
N VAL A 601 -18.12 3.56 -25.14
CA VAL A 601 -18.40 3.35 -23.72
C VAL A 601 -18.33 1.89 -23.28
N TRP A 602 -18.57 0.94 -24.18
CA TRP A 602 -18.65 -0.48 -23.86
C TRP A 602 -17.38 -1.20 -24.29
N ASN A 603 -16.55 -1.59 -23.31
CA ASN A 603 -15.31 -2.31 -23.56
C ASN A 603 -15.56 -3.82 -23.58
N LEU A 604 -15.05 -4.48 -24.61
CA LEU A 604 -15.03 -5.93 -24.76
C LEU A 604 -13.59 -6.39 -24.87
N ASN A 605 -13.16 -7.34 -24.05
CA ASN A 605 -11.85 -7.96 -24.17
C ASN A 605 -11.98 -9.48 -24.28
N ALA A 606 -11.26 -10.07 -25.22
CA ALA A 606 -11.21 -11.52 -25.37
C ALA A 606 -9.80 -11.95 -25.68
N GLY A 607 -9.44 -13.17 -25.29
CA GLY A 607 -8.12 -13.68 -25.60
C GLY A 607 -7.93 -15.15 -25.29
N ILE A 608 -6.78 -15.64 -25.74
CA ILE A 608 -6.34 -17.02 -25.64
C ILE A 608 -4.95 -17.00 -25.00
N ASN A 609 -4.74 -17.82 -23.97
CA ASN A 609 -3.44 -18.11 -23.38
C ASN A 609 -3.11 -19.59 -23.63
N LEU A 610 -1.99 -19.87 -24.27
CA LEU A 610 -1.46 -21.21 -24.45
C LEU A 610 -0.16 -21.30 -23.66
N ALA A 611 -0.04 -22.27 -22.77
CA ALA A 611 1.20 -22.58 -22.07
C ALA A 611 1.54 -24.05 -22.29
N ASN A 612 2.76 -24.33 -22.75
CA ASN A 612 3.25 -25.68 -22.94
C ASN A 612 4.52 -25.88 -22.12
N GLU A 613 4.43 -26.70 -21.07
CA GLU A 613 5.56 -27.15 -20.28
C GLU A 613 6.05 -28.49 -20.83
N LYS A 614 7.23 -28.47 -21.45
CA LYS A 614 7.82 -29.63 -22.12
C LYS A 614 7.88 -30.83 -21.15
N ASN A 615 7.28 -31.95 -21.55
CA ASN A 615 7.23 -33.22 -20.83
C ASN A 615 6.41 -33.24 -19.52
N ALA A 616 5.64 -32.18 -19.20
CA ALA A 616 4.86 -32.12 -17.98
C ALA A 616 3.38 -31.85 -18.24
N SER A 617 3.04 -30.66 -18.77
CA SER A 617 1.65 -30.24 -18.91
C SER A 617 1.45 -29.23 -20.03
N THR A 618 0.20 -29.15 -20.49
CA THR A 618 -0.28 -28.08 -21.36
C THR A 618 -1.47 -27.38 -20.70
N ARG A 619 -1.57 -26.07 -20.89
CA ARG A 619 -2.70 -25.26 -20.48
C ARG A 619 -3.22 -24.46 -21.66
N THR A 620 -4.51 -24.57 -21.90
CA THR A 620 -5.24 -23.73 -22.85
C THR A 620 -6.27 -22.93 -22.07
N GLY A 621 -6.08 -21.61 -22.02
CA GLY A 621 -6.96 -20.66 -21.38
C GLY A 621 -7.70 -19.82 -22.39
N PHE A 622 -8.99 -19.64 -22.19
CA PHE A 622 -9.83 -18.67 -22.89
C PHE A 622 -10.38 -17.70 -21.88
N PHE A 623 -10.39 -16.41 -22.21
CA PHE A 623 -11.08 -15.43 -21.39
C PHE A 623 -11.92 -14.50 -22.26
N PHE A 624 -13.02 -14.06 -21.67
CA PHE A 624 -13.88 -13.01 -22.18
C PHE A 624 -14.21 -12.07 -21.03
N GLY A 625 -14.12 -10.78 -21.27
CA GLY A 625 -14.55 -9.76 -20.35
C GLY A 625 -15.34 -8.67 -21.06
N THR A 626 -16.23 -8.06 -20.31
CA THR A 626 -17.06 -6.96 -20.75
C THR A 626 -17.18 -5.95 -19.64
N THR A 627 -16.88 -4.70 -19.94
CA THR A 627 -17.08 -3.56 -19.03
C THR A 627 -18.03 -2.57 -19.70
N VAL A 628 -19.24 -2.44 -19.17
CA VAL A 628 -20.29 -1.59 -19.74
C VAL A 628 -20.82 -0.63 -18.67
N PRO A 629 -20.81 0.69 -18.92
CA PRO A 629 -21.56 1.62 -18.11
C PRO A 629 -23.06 1.41 -18.37
N ILE A 630 -23.78 0.99 -17.34
CA ILE A 630 -25.24 0.93 -17.32
C ILE A 630 -25.74 2.35 -17.07
N TRP A 631 -25.83 3.13 -18.15
CA TRP A 631 -26.28 4.52 -18.14
C TRP A 631 -25.44 5.36 -17.16
N LYS A 632 -26.08 6.25 -16.39
CA LYS A 632 -25.46 6.97 -15.27
C LYS A 632 -25.53 6.19 -13.95
N ILE A 633 -26.06 4.95 -13.95
CA ILE A 633 -26.44 4.23 -12.72
C ILE A 633 -25.27 3.45 -12.14
N ALA A 634 -24.48 2.75 -12.96
CA ALA A 634 -23.33 1.95 -12.52
C ALA A 634 -22.45 1.54 -13.71
N VAL A 635 -21.26 1.04 -13.44
CA VAL A 635 -20.41 0.28 -14.37
C VAL A 635 -20.49 -1.18 -13.98
N PHE A 636 -20.88 -2.01 -14.94
CA PHE A 636 -20.89 -3.46 -14.80
C PHE A 636 -19.68 -4.05 -15.52
N ASP A 637 -18.92 -4.83 -14.78
CA ASP A 637 -17.77 -5.60 -15.27
C ASP A 637 -18.06 -7.09 -15.08
N LEU A 638 -17.96 -7.87 -16.15
CA LEU A 638 -18.09 -9.32 -16.10
C LEU A 638 -16.87 -9.92 -16.78
N ARG A 639 -16.23 -10.88 -16.12
CA ARG A 639 -15.10 -11.63 -16.66
C ARG A 639 -15.34 -13.11 -16.48
N ALA A 640 -15.27 -13.85 -17.57
CA ALA A 640 -15.37 -15.29 -17.61
C ALA A 640 -14.07 -15.87 -18.17
N GLU A 641 -13.55 -16.90 -17.48
CA GLU A 641 -12.32 -17.58 -17.84
C GLU A 641 -12.57 -19.08 -17.85
N LYS A 642 -12.04 -19.78 -18.85
CA LYS A 642 -12.02 -21.23 -18.91
C LYS A 642 -10.60 -21.70 -19.18
N ASN A 643 -10.06 -22.50 -18.26
CA ASN A 643 -8.73 -23.10 -18.38
C ASN A 643 -8.87 -24.62 -18.49
N THR A 644 -8.25 -25.20 -19.51
CA THR A 644 -8.12 -26.65 -19.68
C THR A 644 -6.67 -27.03 -19.43
N PHE A 645 -6.45 -27.87 -18.42
CA PHE A 645 -5.15 -28.41 -18.06
C PHE A 645 -5.08 -29.87 -18.51
N SER A 646 -4.04 -30.22 -19.26
CA SER A 646 -3.75 -31.59 -19.66
C SER A 646 -2.33 -31.98 -19.28
N THR A 647 -2.18 -33.19 -18.75
CA THR A 647 -0.94 -33.72 -18.17
C THR A 647 -0.34 -34.78 -19.08
N ILE A 648 0.96 -34.65 -19.36
CA ILE A 648 1.67 -35.50 -20.33
C ILE A 648 2.33 -36.71 -19.64
N ASN A 649 2.60 -36.63 -18.33
CA ASN A 649 3.30 -37.68 -17.58
C ASN A 649 2.52 -38.10 -16.32
N THR A 650 2.07 -39.36 -16.29
CA THR A 650 1.18 -39.94 -15.26
C THR A 650 1.90 -40.51 -14.04
N ASN A 651 3.23 -40.46 -13.99
CA ASN A 651 4.03 -41.02 -12.88
C ASN A 651 4.15 -40.12 -11.65
N ALA A 652 3.70 -38.87 -11.71
CA ALA A 652 3.45 -38.06 -10.52
C ALA A 652 2.00 -38.33 -10.09
N GLY A 653 1.82 -38.84 -8.87
CA GLY A 653 0.55 -39.41 -8.36
C GLY A 653 -0.71 -38.55 -8.55
N GLN A 654 -1.86 -39.09 -8.12
CA GLN A 654 -3.26 -38.66 -8.33
C GLN A 654 -3.63 -37.15 -8.26
N PHE A 655 -2.70 -36.25 -7.96
CA PHE A 655 -2.85 -34.81 -7.86
C PHE A 655 -2.79 -34.05 -9.20
N LEU A 656 -2.28 -34.68 -10.26
CA LEU A 656 -2.10 -34.09 -11.60
C LEU A 656 -2.97 -34.80 -12.65
N ALA A 657 -4.28 -34.86 -12.43
CA ALA A 657 -5.23 -35.31 -13.46
C ALA A 657 -5.63 -34.15 -14.37
N ASP A 658 -6.00 -34.45 -15.61
CA ASP A 658 -6.58 -33.46 -16.53
C ASP A 658 -7.84 -32.84 -15.91
N PHE A 659 -7.95 -31.51 -15.94
CA PHE A 659 -9.13 -30.84 -15.41
C PHE A 659 -9.46 -29.57 -16.17
N ASN A 660 -10.74 -29.21 -16.09
CA ASN A 660 -11.26 -27.94 -16.57
C ASN A 660 -11.63 -27.06 -15.38
N GLU A 661 -11.20 -25.82 -15.43
CA GLU A 661 -11.58 -24.78 -14.48
C GLU A 661 -12.36 -23.70 -15.22
N THR A 662 -13.45 -23.25 -14.60
CA THR A 662 -14.23 -22.11 -15.09
C THR A 662 -14.42 -21.14 -13.95
N ILE A 663 -13.97 -19.91 -14.14
CA ILE A 663 -14.07 -18.83 -13.17
C ILE A 663 -14.92 -17.73 -13.80
N VAL A 664 -15.94 -17.28 -13.07
CA VAL A 664 -16.74 -16.13 -13.43
C VAL A 664 -16.64 -15.10 -12.31
N ARG A 665 -16.28 -13.87 -12.67
CA ARG A 665 -16.22 -12.72 -11.79
C ARG A 665 -17.16 -11.65 -12.29
N ALA A 666 -17.92 -11.05 -11.40
CA ALA A 666 -18.78 -9.93 -11.70
C ALA A 666 -18.50 -8.80 -10.71
N THR A 667 -18.38 -7.59 -11.21
CA THR A 667 -18.28 -6.37 -10.42
C THR A 667 -19.37 -5.40 -10.87
N LEU A 668 -20.09 -4.82 -9.91
CA LEU A 668 -20.94 -3.66 -10.14
C LEU A 668 -20.38 -2.50 -9.33
N SER A 669 -19.97 -1.43 -9.97
CA SER A 669 -19.40 -0.26 -9.29
C SER A 669 -20.12 1.02 -9.69
N LYS A 670 -20.18 1.99 -8.78
CA LYS A 670 -20.77 3.30 -9.07
C LYS A 670 -20.05 4.35 -8.24
N SER A 671 -19.63 5.42 -8.90
CA SER A 671 -19.20 6.67 -8.27
C SER A 671 -20.27 7.75 -8.50
N TRP A 672 -20.60 8.51 -7.46
CA TRP A 672 -21.57 9.60 -7.51
C TRP A 672 -21.04 10.86 -6.84
#